data_AF-A0A7Y4MPT1-F1
#
_entry.id   AF-A0A7Y4MPT1-F1
#
_cell.length_a   1.000
_cell.length_b   1.000
_cell.length_c   1.000
_cell.angle_alpha   90.00
_cell.angle_beta   90.00
_cell.angle_gamma   90.00
#
_symmetry.space_group_name_H-M   'P 1'
#
loop_
_entity.id
_entity.type
_entity.pdbx_description
1 polymer ?
#
loop_
_entity_poly.entity_id
_entity_poly.type
_entity_poly.pdbx_seq_one_letter_code
_entity_poly.pdbx_strand_id
1 'polypeptide(L)'
;MNAPSYPLRVRLGGALLALLLTSPLARADSHAAHDPALDEGACGLEPPGVEYVPMPGPRPHETRRLSAAEPPVVRRELRTGASGTKSGVPQTRQRTGALSGKVVYLSPGHGFTRSAPLNRWATQRPNTWAVVEDLISAEVLNQYLLPMLTGAGATVVPLREPDLNGHMAIVDDGQAGYSEDGDVFESSAQPGWGTPPTPMGNAVEPFSLGTTRVMASARSATASATWTPEIPAEGSYHVYVSYAADPTRAPDAHYVVKHAGGESHFRVNQRRHGGTWVLLGRFYFKAGQHPDSGAVVALNDTAEGGTLSLDAVRFGGGSGVIGDAAMAPLARPRYEESARYHVQFSGAPFTVYAPTGANALTNERNADVTARPRFAAWLHEEGEDAVYVAWHTNASTTGNVSGTEAYVYGPNPVDGTLNFTGFPGSDVLARALLDELARDMRREVDSSWRVRNLRSANLGEVNPSHNNEMPSVLLEVAYHDNVTDSNRLKEPAFRRVAARAILQGLIKYYAARESVPVVLPPEAPEAVAALNGSGGTVELRWAAPPANPDEEGRDAPTGYRVYQSADGLGWDDGTDEAGTSFRTTLAPGTVRYFRVAAHNAGGEGFPSVTVGARTPGGAESPVLVVNGFERLDASQACAEPLDAYDLQAPVRLLVETMNDGTYVRRHGAALAHAGTAFDSATRAAVAANLVTVGAPYRLVDWFTGRGGAGGVRPTREEQDALRGFVMQGGHLLLSGSHVTSALAVGSAEDQAFLADILRAAPGSGTPPFTVEGMPGDWLAQLTGVALDDGTRGGYGVGVTDVLTPASGGTSVLRYLGTDLAAGVMSAPNGRVLLLGVPFEGIVSPVQRAGLMSSFLVQAGLLTELPPPPAEESGAASLLPACVAARGVDPHPPPEPEPEPEPEPHVVGVLPQFYPLGDSGCGCGAGGGTGTAVWLLLGVIVQLQRARRRGDVAGR
;
A
#
# COMPACT_ATOMS: atom_id res chain seq x y z
N MET A 1 41.30 -17.22 58.08
CA MET A 1 41.50 -16.96 59.52
C MET A 1 40.25 -16.27 60.05
N ASN A 2 39.91 -16.49 61.33
CA ASN A 2 38.95 -15.75 62.17
C ASN A 2 37.55 -15.42 61.60
N ALA A 3 36.61 -16.35 61.80
CA ALA A 3 35.29 -16.04 62.41
C ALA A 3 35.48 -16.03 63.97
N PRO A 4 34.47 -15.91 64.88
CA PRO A 4 33.00 -15.87 64.76
C PRO A 4 32.41 -14.55 65.38
N SER A 5 31.16 -14.32 65.81
CA SER A 5 30.10 -15.11 66.50
C SER A 5 28.74 -14.38 66.36
N TYR A 6 27.63 -15.00 65.92
CA TYR A 6 26.64 -15.83 66.68
C TYR A 6 25.77 -15.06 67.72
N PRO A 7 24.56 -15.54 68.09
CA PRO A 7 23.63 -16.46 67.38
C PRO A 7 22.12 -16.07 67.47
N LEU A 8 21.25 -16.72 66.68
CA LEU A 8 20.15 -17.59 67.19
C LEU A 8 19.38 -18.30 66.06
N ARG A 9 18.85 -19.50 66.35
CA ARG A 9 18.09 -20.41 65.45
C ARG A 9 17.09 -21.26 66.25
N VAL A 10 15.88 -21.44 65.73
CA VAL A 10 14.98 -22.62 65.89
C VAL A 10 14.14 -22.67 64.58
N ARG A 11 14.30 -23.64 63.65
CA ARG A 11 13.65 -24.98 63.53
C ARG A 11 12.10 -24.92 63.46
N LEU A 12 11.31 -25.71 62.69
CA LEU A 12 11.44 -26.79 61.67
C LEU A 12 10.43 -26.48 60.52
N GLY A 13 10.28 -27.18 59.37
CA GLY A 13 11.06 -28.24 58.72
C GLY A 13 10.19 -29.25 57.90
N GLY A 14 10.32 -29.27 56.57
CA GLY A 14 9.85 -30.32 55.63
C GLY A 14 8.38 -30.25 55.13
N ALA A 15 7.95 -30.96 54.08
CA ALA A 15 8.66 -31.60 52.94
C ALA A 15 7.68 -32.10 51.83
N LEU A 16 8.10 -32.13 50.55
CA LEU A 16 7.43 -32.77 49.37
C LEU A 16 6.02 -32.24 48.95
N LEU A 17 5.42 -32.61 47.80
CA LEU A 17 5.90 -32.75 46.39
C LEU A 17 4.70 -32.99 45.42
N ALA A 18 4.67 -32.29 44.28
CA ALA A 18 4.06 -32.66 42.97
C ALA A 18 2.53 -32.84 42.72
N LEU A 19 2.20 -32.52 41.45
CA LEU A 19 1.15 -33.06 40.54
C LEU A 19 -0.31 -32.50 40.50
N LEU A 20 -0.51 -31.61 39.51
CA LEU A 20 -1.51 -31.61 38.43
C LEU A 20 -3.04 -31.41 38.64
N LEU A 21 -3.57 -30.54 37.76
CA LEU A 21 -4.89 -30.55 37.09
C LEU A 21 -6.19 -30.36 37.91
N THR A 22 -6.75 -29.14 37.83
CA THR A 22 -8.01 -28.87 37.12
C THR A 22 -8.09 -27.39 36.68
N SER A 23 -8.77 -27.12 35.57
CA SER A 23 -9.38 -25.80 35.29
C SER A 23 -10.82 -25.82 35.80
N PRO A 24 -11.44 -24.65 36.10
CA PRO A 24 -12.26 -24.02 35.06
C PRO A 24 -12.32 -22.48 35.07
N LEU A 25 -12.75 -21.93 33.94
CA LEU A 25 -13.59 -20.72 33.80
C LEU A 25 -13.26 -19.52 34.72
N ALA A 26 -12.28 -18.72 34.32
CA ALA A 26 -12.42 -17.27 34.42
C ALA A 26 -13.12 -16.79 33.13
N ARG A 27 -14.34 -16.26 33.26
CA ARG A 27 -15.08 -15.66 32.14
C ARG A 27 -14.43 -14.32 31.79
N ALA A 28 -14.11 -14.11 30.52
CA ALA A 28 -13.67 -12.81 30.05
C ALA A 28 -14.91 -11.93 29.85
N ASP A 29 -15.21 -11.07 30.82
CA ASP A 29 -16.21 -10.01 30.64
C ASP A 29 -15.58 -8.87 29.85
N SER A 30 -15.43 -9.09 28.54
CA SER A 30 -14.86 -8.14 27.57
C SER A 30 -15.87 -7.03 27.21
N HIS A 31 -16.35 -6.31 28.22
CA HIS A 31 -17.01 -5.03 28.03
C HIS A 31 -15.96 -3.92 28.12
N ALA A 32 -15.44 -3.51 26.96
CA ALA A 32 -14.63 -2.29 26.86
C ALA A 32 -15.53 -1.10 27.21
N ALA A 33 -15.40 -0.57 28.43
CA ALA A 33 -16.12 0.62 28.84
C ALA A 33 -15.60 1.82 28.04
N HIS A 34 -16.47 2.40 27.22
CA HIS A 34 -16.19 3.60 26.44
C HIS A 34 -15.90 4.75 27.41
N ASP A 35 -14.66 5.26 27.41
CA ASP A 35 -14.25 6.36 28.31
C ASP A 35 -14.56 7.72 27.66
N PRO A 36 -15.49 8.53 28.19
CA PRO A 36 -15.83 9.84 27.61
C PRO A 36 -14.68 10.85 27.64
N ALA A 37 -13.65 10.63 28.48
CA ALA A 37 -12.44 11.46 28.50
C ALA A 37 -11.59 11.32 27.21
N LEU A 38 -11.91 10.35 26.35
CA LEU A 38 -11.30 10.20 25.02
C LEU A 38 -11.98 11.03 23.92
N ASP A 39 -13.10 11.70 24.20
CA ASP A 39 -13.90 12.44 23.20
C ASP A 39 -13.97 13.96 23.45
N GLU A 40 -13.86 14.45 24.69
CA GLU A 40 -13.86 15.89 24.99
C GLU A 40 -12.64 16.61 24.38
N GLY A 41 -12.80 17.11 23.16
CA GLY A 41 -11.78 17.83 22.38
C GLY A 41 -10.99 16.97 21.38
N ALA A 42 -11.35 15.70 21.19
CA ALA A 42 -10.49 14.72 20.52
C ALA A 42 -10.83 14.45 19.03
N CYS A 43 -11.74 15.24 18.45
CA CYS A 43 -12.08 15.25 17.01
C CYS A 43 -11.19 16.18 16.16
N GLY A 44 -10.14 16.80 16.72
CA GLY A 44 -9.35 17.81 16.00
C GLY A 44 -10.12 19.10 15.69
N LEU A 45 -11.11 19.44 16.53
CA LEU A 45 -11.98 20.61 16.38
C LEU A 45 -11.40 21.81 17.15
N GLU A 46 -11.27 22.93 16.45
CA GLU A 46 -10.53 24.11 16.90
C GLU A 46 -11.45 25.33 16.87
N PRO A 47 -12.30 25.53 17.90
CA PRO A 47 -13.20 26.67 17.94
C PRO A 47 -12.44 28.01 17.90
N PRO A 48 -13.02 29.08 17.34
CA PRO A 48 -12.35 30.38 17.27
C PRO A 48 -11.86 30.86 18.64
N GLY A 49 -10.55 31.16 18.74
CA GLY A 49 -9.92 31.64 19.97
C GLY A 49 -9.02 30.62 20.69
N VAL A 50 -8.80 29.41 20.17
CA VAL A 50 -7.70 28.55 20.63
C VAL A 50 -6.37 29.20 20.28
N GLU A 51 -5.52 29.43 21.29
CA GLU A 51 -4.16 29.95 21.10
C GLU A 51 -3.16 28.80 20.87
N TYR A 52 -2.30 28.99 19.86
CA TYR A 52 -1.23 28.08 19.49
C TYR A 52 0.10 28.83 19.41
N VAL A 53 1.24 28.13 19.38
CA VAL A 53 2.49 28.76 18.98
C VAL A 53 2.32 29.31 17.55
N PRO A 54 2.93 30.47 17.22
CA PRO A 54 2.88 31.00 15.85
C PRO A 54 3.25 29.93 14.82
N MET A 55 2.69 30.05 13.61
CA MET A 55 3.18 29.24 12.50
C MET A 55 4.68 29.49 12.30
N PRO A 56 5.46 28.47 11.89
CA PRO A 56 6.84 28.70 11.50
C PRO A 56 6.90 29.76 10.41
N GLY A 57 7.89 30.64 10.46
CA GLY A 57 8.23 31.45 9.29
C GLY A 57 8.79 30.57 8.17
N PRO A 58 8.86 31.09 6.92
CA PRO A 58 9.50 30.37 5.82
C PRO A 58 10.93 29.95 6.21
N ARG A 59 11.38 28.79 5.71
CA ARG A 59 12.70 28.25 6.04
C ARG A 59 13.78 29.30 5.74
N PRO A 60 14.80 29.51 6.60
CA PRO A 60 15.73 30.64 6.44
C PRO A 60 16.48 30.70 5.09
N HIS A 61 16.68 29.54 4.44
CA HIS A 61 17.31 29.43 3.11
C HIS A 61 16.35 29.72 1.93
N GLU A 62 15.03 29.76 2.19
CA GLU A 62 13.95 29.93 1.20
C GLU A 62 13.22 31.28 1.36
N THR A 63 13.91 32.28 1.90
CA THR A 63 13.38 33.64 2.15
C THR A 63 13.19 34.47 0.86
N ARG A 64 13.06 33.83 -0.30
CA ARG A 64 12.85 34.44 -1.62
C ARG A 64 11.64 33.79 -2.30
N ARG A 65 10.81 34.63 -2.93
CA ARG A 65 9.74 34.17 -3.81
C ARG A 65 10.29 33.36 -4.99
N LEU A 66 9.72 32.20 -5.25
CA LEU A 66 9.99 31.41 -6.44
C LEU A 66 9.50 32.14 -7.70
N SER A 67 10.23 31.95 -8.80
CA SER A 67 9.80 32.41 -10.11
C SER A 67 9.19 31.25 -10.90
N ALA A 68 8.23 31.52 -11.79
CA ALA A 68 7.67 30.50 -12.69
C ALA A 68 8.67 29.93 -13.72
N ALA A 69 9.89 30.46 -13.77
CA ALA A 69 11.00 29.91 -14.55
C ALA A 69 11.98 29.06 -13.71
N GLU A 70 11.76 28.94 -12.40
CA GLU A 70 12.62 28.14 -11.54
C GLU A 70 12.24 26.65 -11.60
N PRO A 71 13.20 25.73 -11.77
CA PRO A 71 12.86 24.33 -11.96
C PRO A 71 12.36 23.64 -10.67
N PRO A 72 11.45 22.64 -10.81
CA PRO A 72 11.02 21.78 -9.71
C PRO A 72 12.15 21.16 -8.88
N VAL A 73 11.86 20.90 -7.61
CA VAL A 73 12.79 20.35 -6.60
C VAL A 73 13.51 19.10 -7.09
N VAL A 74 12.78 18.19 -7.74
CA VAL A 74 13.34 17.00 -8.40
C VAL A 74 12.84 16.96 -9.84
N ARG A 75 13.74 16.66 -10.78
CA ARG A 75 13.45 16.49 -12.20
C ARG A 75 14.08 15.21 -12.72
N ARG A 76 13.40 14.51 -13.61
CA ARG A 76 13.96 13.39 -14.37
C ARG A 76 14.94 13.90 -15.44
N GLU A 77 16.09 13.27 -15.56
CA GLU A 77 17.01 13.48 -16.70
C GLU A 77 16.99 12.27 -17.63
N LEU A 78 16.41 12.42 -18.82
CA LEU A 78 16.39 11.37 -19.84
C LEU A 78 17.65 11.50 -20.71
N ARG A 79 18.57 10.54 -20.60
CA ARG A 79 19.81 10.55 -21.39
C ARG A 79 19.56 10.11 -22.83
N THR A 80 19.84 11.02 -23.77
CA THR A 80 19.73 10.77 -25.22
C THR A 80 20.95 9.99 -25.75
N GLY A 81 20.95 8.67 -25.54
CA GLY A 81 21.94 7.75 -26.10
C GLY A 81 22.77 6.98 -25.07
N ALA A 82 23.44 5.92 -25.55
CA ALA A 82 24.00 4.80 -24.80
C ALA A 82 22.94 3.93 -24.10
N SER A 83 22.85 2.66 -24.50
CA SER A 83 21.85 1.72 -23.98
C SER A 83 22.32 1.06 -22.68
N GLY A 84 21.98 1.66 -21.54
CA GLY A 84 21.92 0.97 -20.25
C GLY A 84 20.70 0.06 -20.24
N THR A 85 20.89 -1.27 -20.35
CA THR A 85 19.76 -2.23 -20.47
C THR A 85 19.33 -2.82 -19.12
N LYS A 86 18.01 -3.16 -19.02
CA LYS A 86 17.31 -3.99 -17.99
C LYS A 86 16.61 -3.23 -16.87
N SER A 87 15.33 -3.55 -16.59
CA SER A 87 14.55 -3.05 -15.43
C SER A 87 13.06 -3.58 -15.39
N GLY A 88 12.31 -3.84 -14.26
CA GLY A 88 10.92 -4.45 -14.12
C GLY A 88 9.62 -4.02 -13.30
N VAL A 89 9.43 -2.85 -12.64
CA VAL A 89 8.17 -2.24 -12.03
C VAL A 89 8.31 -0.69 -12.06
N PRO A 90 7.37 0.24 -12.39
CA PRO A 90 7.78 1.59 -12.84
C PRO A 90 8.19 2.56 -11.72
N GLN A 91 9.40 3.13 -11.80
CA GLN A 91 10.08 3.66 -10.59
C GLN A 91 10.14 5.20 -10.55
N THR A 92 9.97 5.87 -11.70
CA THR A 92 10.04 7.34 -11.81
C THR A 92 8.99 7.91 -12.78
N ARG A 93 7.78 8.15 -12.27
CA ARG A 93 6.71 8.82 -13.04
C ARG A 93 6.85 10.35 -13.11
N GLN A 94 7.88 10.95 -12.47
CA GLN A 94 8.14 12.40 -12.48
C GLN A 94 8.43 12.92 -13.90
N ARG A 95 7.37 13.24 -14.65
CA ARG A 95 7.37 13.62 -16.07
C ARG A 95 6.32 14.71 -16.31
N THR A 96 6.17 15.17 -17.55
CA THR A 96 5.16 16.18 -17.90
C THR A 96 3.76 15.57 -18.09
N GLY A 97 2.76 16.22 -17.51
CA GLY A 97 1.33 16.00 -17.74
C GLY A 97 0.50 17.25 -17.41
N ALA A 98 -0.81 17.12 -17.21
CA ALA A 98 -1.70 18.26 -16.94
C ALA A 98 -1.50 18.94 -15.58
N LEU A 99 -0.76 18.30 -14.66
CA LEU A 99 -0.37 18.86 -13.36
C LEU A 99 1.11 19.30 -13.33
N SER A 100 1.77 19.47 -14.48
CA SER A 100 3.15 19.94 -14.58
C SER A 100 3.34 21.28 -13.84
N GLY A 101 4.32 21.32 -12.91
CA GLY A 101 4.62 22.52 -12.13
C GLY A 101 3.63 22.82 -11.00
N LYS A 102 2.62 21.96 -10.78
CA LYS A 102 1.73 22.04 -9.61
C LYS A 102 2.33 21.28 -8.44
N VAL A 103 1.97 21.68 -7.23
CA VAL A 103 2.34 20.98 -5.99
C VAL A 103 1.08 20.47 -5.29
N VAL A 104 1.10 19.21 -4.85
CA VAL A 104 0.00 18.60 -4.10
C VAL A 104 0.54 18.10 -2.77
N TYR A 105 0.21 18.82 -1.70
CA TYR A 105 0.44 18.38 -0.32
C TYR A 105 -0.65 17.36 0.02
N LEU A 106 -0.25 16.10 0.08
CA LEU A 106 -1.15 14.94 0.09
C LEU A 106 -1.23 14.34 1.49
N SER A 107 -2.40 14.42 2.10
CA SER A 107 -2.64 14.02 3.47
C SER A 107 -3.50 12.75 3.56
N PRO A 108 -2.94 11.63 4.06
CA PRO A 108 -3.76 10.58 4.63
C PRO A 108 -4.30 11.01 5.99
N GLY A 109 -5.48 10.50 6.34
CA GLY A 109 -6.08 10.59 7.67
C GLY A 109 -5.24 9.98 8.79
N HIS A 110 -5.88 9.61 9.91
CA HIS A 110 -5.19 9.39 11.19
C HIS A 110 -4.15 8.24 11.19
N GLY A 111 -3.38 8.07 12.26
CA GLY A 111 -2.36 7.03 12.34
C GLY A 111 -2.13 6.58 13.78
N PHE A 112 -1.32 5.54 13.97
CA PHE A 112 -0.92 5.12 15.31
C PHE A 112 -0.27 6.27 16.08
N THR A 113 -0.83 6.57 17.25
CA THR A 113 -0.34 7.55 18.23
C THR A 113 -0.12 6.90 19.58
N ARG A 114 0.78 7.47 20.37
CA ARG A 114 1.05 7.04 21.74
C ARG A 114 -0.02 7.61 22.67
N SER A 115 -0.97 6.78 23.08
CA SER A 115 -2.09 7.20 23.90
C SER A 115 -1.72 7.18 25.38
N ALA A 116 -1.64 8.37 26.01
CA ALA A 116 -1.40 8.48 27.45
C ALA A 116 -2.51 7.81 28.30
N PRO A 117 -3.83 8.00 28.03
CA PRO A 117 -4.89 7.35 28.81
C PRO A 117 -4.90 5.83 28.69
N LEU A 118 -4.62 5.29 27.50
CA LEU A 118 -4.61 3.84 27.26
C LEU A 118 -3.26 3.17 27.59
N ASN A 119 -2.21 3.96 27.88
CA ASN A 119 -0.84 3.54 28.10
C ASN A 119 -0.30 2.57 27.01
N ARG A 120 -0.68 2.81 25.74
CA ARG A 120 -0.27 2.02 24.57
C ARG A 120 -0.33 2.83 23.28
N TRP A 121 0.23 2.29 22.22
CA TRP A 121 -0.07 2.75 20.86
C TRP A 121 -1.54 2.44 20.51
N ALA A 122 -2.21 3.40 19.87
CA ALA A 122 -3.59 3.29 19.42
C ALA A 122 -3.81 4.13 18.16
N THR A 123 -4.73 3.71 17.30
CA THR A 123 -5.30 4.52 16.21
C THR A 123 -6.31 5.54 16.78
N GLN A 124 -6.65 6.56 15.99
CA GLN A 124 -7.69 7.52 16.34
C GLN A 124 -9.10 6.97 16.10
N ARG A 125 -9.29 6.07 15.12
CA ARG A 125 -10.53 5.31 14.95
C ARG A 125 -10.40 3.86 15.44
N PRO A 126 -11.48 3.26 15.97
CA PRO A 126 -11.55 1.83 16.25
C PRO A 126 -11.65 1.02 14.95
N ASN A 127 -11.63 -0.32 15.06
CA ASN A 127 -11.97 -1.20 13.95
C ASN A 127 -13.49 -1.39 13.83
N THR A 128 -14.03 -0.80 12.78
CA THR A 128 -15.46 -0.71 12.49
C THR A 128 -15.77 -1.52 11.24
N TRP A 129 -16.59 -2.57 11.34
CA TRP A 129 -16.92 -3.48 10.22
C TRP A 129 -15.70 -4.08 9.47
N ALA A 130 -14.57 -4.27 10.16
CA ALA A 130 -13.27 -4.69 9.60
C ALA A 130 -12.52 -3.61 8.79
N VAL A 131 -12.82 -2.32 9.02
CA VAL A 131 -12.15 -1.14 8.44
C VAL A 131 -11.63 -0.24 9.57
N VAL A 132 -10.42 0.31 9.38
CA VAL A 132 -9.79 1.31 10.26
C VAL A 132 -9.33 2.47 9.38
N GLU A 133 -9.90 3.66 9.58
CA GLU A 133 -9.61 4.90 8.83
C GLU A 133 -8.10 5.19 8.73
N ASP A 134 -7.40 5.00 9.84
CA ASP A 134 -5.98 5.28 10.01
C ASP A 134 -5.05 4.48 9.07
N LEU A 135 -5.52 3.29 8.65
CA LEU A 135 -4.79 2.37 7.79
C LEU A 135 -5.25 2.49 6.33
N ILE A 136 -6.56 2.51 6.10
CA ILE A 136 -7.13 2.58 4.74
C ILE A 136 -6.71 3.86 4.00
N SER A 137 -6.63 4.99 4.69
CA SER A 137 -6.23 6.27 4.08
C SER A 137 -4.83 6.22 3.47
N ALA A 138 -3.83 5.73 4.21
CA ALA A 138 -2.48 5.54 3.71
C ALA A 138 -2.43 4.47 2.59
N GLU A 139 -3.14 3.35 2.76
CA GLU A 139 -3.22 2.29 1.74
C GLU A 139 -3.78 2.79 0.39
N VAL A 140 -4.80 3.65 0.39
CA VAL A 140 -5.39 4.22 -0.83
C VAL A 140 -4.40 5.18 -1.51
N LEU A 141 -3.86 6.12 -0.73
CA LEU A 141 -3.06 7.21 -1.27
C LEU A 141 -1.71 6.73 -1.81
N ASN A 142 -1.02 5.88 -1.06
CA ASN A 142 0.34 5.44 -1.42
C ASN A 142 0.34 4.51 -2.65
N GLN A 143 -0.72 3.71 -2.85
CA GLN A 143 -0.80 2.74 -3.95
C GLN A 143 -1.46 3.30 -5.22
N TYR A 144 -2.40 4.24 -5.09
CA TYR A 144 -3.14 4.79 -6.23
C TYR A 144 -2.89 6.28 -6.46
N LEU A 145 -3.28 7.16 -5.53
CA LEU A 145 -3.33 8.60 -5.83
C LEU A 145 -1.95 9.24 -5.98
N LEU A 146 -0.97 8.89 -5.15
CA LEU A 146 0.40 9.43 -5.28
C LEU A 146 1.04 9.02 -6.62
N PRO A 147 1.01 7.74 -7.05
CA PRO A 147 1.43 7.36 -8.41
C PRO A 147 0.66 8.02 -9.55
N MET A 148 -0.66 8.26 -9.39
CA MET A 148 -1.50 8.96 -10.37
C MET A 148 -1.10 10.42 -10.54
N LEU A 149 -1.00 11.18 -9.44
CA LEU A 149 -0.61 12.58 -9.44
C LEU A 149 0.80 12.77 -10.00
N THR A 150 1.74 11.90 -9.61
CA THR A 150 3.12 11.92 -10.13
C THR A 150 3.14 11.67 -11.64
N GLY A 151 2.32 10.73 -12.15
CA GLY A 151 2.18 10.44 -13.59
C GLY A 151 1.53 11.57 -14.40
N ALA A 152 0.70 12.40 -13.77
CA ALA A 152 0.19 13.66 -14.34
C ALA A 152 1.16 14.85 -14.19
N GLY A 153 2.34 14.65 -13.58
CA GLY A 153 3.41 15.63 -13.48
C GLY A 153 3.35 16.57 -12.27
N ALA A 154 2.50 16.28 -11.27
CA ALA A 154 2.51 17.00 -10.01
C ALA A 154 3.78 16.69 -9.19
N THR A 155 4.29 17.70 -8.48
CA THR A 155 5.18 17.47 -7.34
C THR A 155 4.31 17.06 -6.16
N VAL A 156 4.39 15.80 -5.73
CA VAL A 156 3.57 15.28 -4.62
C VAL A 156 4.39 15.28 -3.33
N VAL A 157 3.88 15.94 -2.30
CA VAL A 157 4.49 16.01 -0.97
C VAL A 157 3.60 15.24 0.01
N PRO A 158 3.93 13.99 0.38
CA PRO A 158 3.14 13.22 1.33
C PRO A 158 3.39 13.72 2.77
N LEU A 159 2.33 13.77 3.60
CA LEU A 159 2.41 14.27 4.98
C LEU A 159 2.51 13.16 6.04
N ARG A 160 2.56 11.90 5.59
CA ARG A 160 2.96 10.68 6.32
C ARG A 160 3.93 9.92 5.42
N GLU A 161 4.65 8.94 5.95
CA GLU A 161 5.56 8.12 5.14
C GLU A 161 4.79 7.38 4.02
N PRO A 162 5.16 7.55 2.73
CA PRO A 162 4.49 6.88 1.63
C PRO A 162 4.93 5.41 1.43
N ASP A 163 6.08 5.00 1.97
CA ASP A 163 6.57 3.64 1.73
C ASP A 163 5.89 2.60 2.64
N LEU A 164 5.26 1.61 1.99
CA LEU A 164 4.62 0.48 2.66
C LEU A 164 5.66 -0.52 3.22
N ASN A 165 6.91 -0.43 2.77
CA ASN A 165 7.99 -1.32 3.19
C ASN A 165 8.50 -0.97 4.62
N GLY A 166 8.33 -1.91 5.55
CA GLY A 166 8.78 -1.80 6.94
C GLY A 166 10.30 -1.91 7.14
N HIS A 167 11.06 -2.23 6.09
CA HIS A 167 12.52 -2.24 6.09
C HIS A 167 13.08 -0.85 5.70
N MET A 168 14.26 -0.52 6.21
CA MET A 168 14.98 0.71 5.86
C MET A 168 16.49 0.52 5.99
N ALA A 169 17.24 1.18 5.11
CA ALA A 169 18.65 1.48 5.29
C ALA A 169 18.87 2.99 5.12
N ILE A 170 19.79 3.56 5.89
CA ILE A 170 20.27 4.93 5.69
C ILE A 170 21.79 4.84 5.63
N VAL A 171 22.38 5.50 4.63
CA VAL A 171 23.82 5.77 4.58
C VAL A 171 23.97 7.28 4.65
N ASP A 172 24.87 7.73 5.50
CA ASP A 172 25.09 9.12 5.88
C ASP A 172 26.53 9.52 5.50
N ASP A 173 26.84 10.82 5.45
CA ASP A 173 28.19 11.25 5.06
C ASP A 173 29.25 10.75 6.07
N GLY A 174 30.38 10.27 5.55
CA GLY A 174 31.45 9.64 6.35
C GLY A 174 31.10 8.29 7.02
N GLN A 175 29.88 7.77 6.91
CA GLN A 175 29.51 6.45 7.46
C GLN A 175 29.94 5.28 6.54
N ALA A 176 29.89 4.05 7.07
CA ALA A 176 30.16 2.86 6.27
C ALA A 176 29.15 2.72 5.11
N GLY A 177 29.65 2.56 3.89
CA GLY A 177 28.86 2.59 2.66
C GLY A 177 28.95 3.92 1.90
N TYR A 178 29.45 4.99 2.52
CA TYR A 178 29.79 6.26 1.84
C TYR A 178 31.21 6.21 1.24
N SER A 179 31.39 6.78 0.06
CA SER A 179 32.71 7.01 -0.55
C SER A 179 32.73 8.25 -1.44
N GLU A 180 33.92 8.83 -1.62
CA GLU A 180 34.19 9.99 -2.47
C GLU A 180 35.29 9.66 -3.48
N ASP A 181 35.17 10.15 -4.72
CA ASP A 181 36.15 10.04 -5.80
C ASP A 181 36.40 11.42 -6.43
N GLY A 182 37.68 11.84 -6.46
CA GLY A 182 38.15 13.14 -6.92
C GLY A 182 38.52 14.13 -5.80
N ASP A 183 39.43 15.08 -6.08
CA ASP A 183 40.02 16.00 -5.09
C ASP A 183 39.21 17.30 -4.89
N VAL A 184 37.87 17.22 -4.74
CA VAL A 184 36.96 18.39 -4.79
C VAL A 184 35.96 18.50 -3.63
N PHE A 185 36.23 17.83 -2.51
CA PHE A 185 35.30 17.71 -1.37
C PHE A 185 35.79 18.42 -0.09
N GLU A 186 34.96 19.29 0.45
CA GLU A 186 35.20 20.05 1.69
C GLU A 186 34.15 19.70 2.76
N SER A 187 34.52 19.81 4.04
CA SER A 187 33.57 19.61 5.15
C SER A 187 32.83 20.91 5.47
N SER A 188 31.52 20.81 5.63
CA SER A 188 30.63 21.93 5.94
C SER A 188 30.09 21.83 7.37
N ALA A 189 30.07 22.98 8.05
CA ALA A 189 29.46 23.12 9.38
C ALA A 189 27.94 23.45 9.30
N GLN A 190 27.32 23.37 8.12
CA GLN A 190 25.87 23.40 8.02
C GLN A 190 25.30 22.09 8.58
N PRO A 191 24.26 22.14 9.43
CA PRO A 191 23.60 20.95 9.95
C PRO A 191 23.12 20.02 8.84
N GLY A 192 23.27 18.73 9.08
CA GLY A 192 22.79 17.66 8.22
C GLY A 192 22.13 16.56 9.05
N TRP A 193 21.71 15.49 8.38
CA TRP A 193 21.21 14.29 9.02
C TRP A 193 22.26 13.74 10.01
N GLY A 194 21.80 13.11 11.08
CA GLY A 194 22.63 12.25 11.90
C GLY A 194 21.76 11.18 12.55
N THR A 195 22.29 9.96 12.67
CA THR A 195 21.54 8.81 13.21
C THR A 195 20.99 9.11 14.61
N PRO A 196 19.66 9.21 14.80
CA PRO A 196 19.08 9.53 16.10
C PRO A 196 19.21 8.34 17.07
N PRO A 197 19.19 8.58 18.39
CA PRO A 197 19.07 7.49 19.36
C PRO A 197 17.75 6.73 19.14
N THR A 198 17.75 5.43 19.40
CA THR A 198 16.54 4.60 19.41
C THR A 198 16.31 4.08 20.84
N PRO A 199 15.18 4.39 21.50
CA PRO A 199 14.06 5.20 20.99
C PRO A 199 14.42 6.68 20.78
N MET A 200 13.84 7.26 19.73
CA MET A 200 13.98 8.68 19.40
C MET A 200 13.01 9.50 20.24
N GLY A 201 13.55 10.27 21.19
CA GLY A 201 12.74 11.08 22.10
C GLY A 201 12.05 12.27 21.41
N ASN A 202 10.98 12.77 22.02
CA ASN A 202 10.15 13.87 21.50
C ASN A 202 10.91 15.16 21.17
N ALA A 203 12.07 15.42 21.79
CA ALA A 203 12.88 16.63 21.58
C ALA A 203 14.10 16.40 20.66
N VAL A 204 14.15 15.28 19.92
CA VAL A 204 15.20 15.01 18.94
C VAL A 204 14.80 15.57 17.58
N GLU A 205 15.66 16.41 17.00
CA GLU A 205 15.55 16.96 15.64
C GLU A 205 16.70 16.37 14.78
N PRO A 206 16.47 15.32 13.96
CA PRO A 206 17.55 14.51 13.38
C PRO A 206 18.54 15.30 12.50
N PHE A 207 18.04 16.30 11.77
CA PHE A 207 18.82 17.17 10.88
C PHE A 207 19.60 18.27 11.63
N SER A 208 19.77 18.11 12.95
CA SER A 208 20.68 18.90 13.79
C SER A 208 21.74 18.04 14.50
N LEU A 209 21.75 16.72 14.26
CA LEU A 209 22.65 15.77 14.90
C LEU A 209 23.97 15.57 14.14
N GLY A 210 23.98 15.79 12.82
CA GLY A 210 25.16 15.67 11.97
C GLY A 210 25.53 16.96 11.24
N THR A 211 26.40 16.81 10.25
CA THR A 211 26.97 17.87 9.42
C THR A 211 26.75 17.55 7.95
N THR A 212 27.41 18.27 7.04
CA THR A 212 27.34 17.99 5.60
C THR A 212 28.71 18.04 4.94
N ARG A 213 28.85 17.39 3.79
CA ARG A 213 29.96 17.60 2.85
C ARG A 213 29.54 18.59 1.75
N VAL A 214 30.53 19.23 1.13
CA VAL A 214 30.36 20.11 -0.03
C VAL A 214 31.29 19.66 -1.14
N MET A 215 30.73 19.49 -2.34
CA MET A 215 31.46 19.10 -3.54
C MET A 215 31.48 20.26 -4.54
N ALA A 216 32.67 20.63 -5.02
CA ALA A 216 32.83 21.66 -6.04
C ALA A 216 32.36 21.15 -7.42
N SER A 217 31.53 21.95 -8.09
CA SER A 217 30.87 21.56 -9.33
C SER A 217 31.71 21.82 -10.59
N ALA A 218 31.40 21.09 -11.66
CA ALA A 218 32.09 21.14 -12.95
C ALA A 218 31.10 21.16 -14.13
N ARG A 219 31.60 21.39 -15.35
CA ARG A 219 30.78 21.35 -16.60
C ARG A 219 30.57 19.96 -17.19
N SER A 220 31.20 18.96 -16.58
CA SER A 220 31.17 17.54 -16.94
C SER A 220 31.60 16.75 -15.70
N ALA A 221 31.17 15.50 -15.53
CA ALA A 221 31.47 14.75 -14.33
C ALA A 221 32.99 14.47 -14.23
N THR A 222 33.61 14.96 -13.16
CA THR A 222 35.03 14.75 -12.82
C THR A 222 35.22 14.21 -11.40
N ALA A 223 34.14 14.12 -10.62
CA ALA A 223 34.14 13.64 -9.25
C ALA A 223 32.75 13.09 -8.89
N SER A 224 32.70 12.21 -7.89
CA SER A 224 31.44 11.62 -7.42
C SER A 224 31.45 11.26 -5.93
N ALA A 225 30.29 11.29 -5.29
CA ALA A 225 30.06 10.67 -3.99
C ALA A 225 29.06 9.52 -4.14
N THR A 226 29.30 8.39 -3.47
CA THR A 226 28.48 7.18 -3.58
C THR A 226 28.00 6.73 -2.20
N TRP A 227 26.72 6.37 -2.09
CA TRP A 227 26.09 5.76 -0.92
C TRP A 227 25.61 4.34 -1.28
N THR A 228 26.28 3.31 -0.76
CA THR A 228 25.91 1.89 -0.95
C THR A 228 25.38 1.31 0.37
N PRO A 229 24.06 1.14 0.54
CA PRO A 229 23.47 0.52 1.73
C PRO A 229 23.66 -0.99 1.79
N GLU A 230 23.58 -1.54 3.01
CA GLU A 230 23.20 -2.94 3.24
C GLU A 230 21.67 -3.04 3.17
N ILE A 231 21.12 -3.51 2.05
CA ILE A 231 19.66 -3.64 1.88
C ILE A 231 19.13 -4.82 2.73
N PRO A 232 18.22 -4.62 3.72
CA PRO A 232 17.88 -5.68 4.68
C PRO A 232 17.12 -6.89 4.08
N ALA A 233 16.34 -6.67 3.03
CA ALA A 233 15.56 -7.69 2.33
C ALA A 233 15.32 -7.27 0.87
N GLU A 234 15.18 -8.21 -0.06
CA GLU A 234 14.84 -7.86 -1.45
C GLU A 234 13.39 -7.36 -1.55
N GLY A 235 13.18 -6.29 -2.31
CA GLY A 235 11.90 -5.58 -2.31
C GLY A 235 11.96 -4.22 -2.99
N SER A 236 10.81 -3.55 -3.05
CA SER A 236 10.68 -2.17 -3.51
C SER A 236 10.83 -1.20 -2.33
N TYR A 237 11.59 -0.13 -2.53
CA TYR A 237 11.94 0.87 -1.52
C TYR A 237 11.83 2.28 -2.12
N HIS A 238 11.22 3.21 -1.40
CA HIS A 238 11.34 4.63 -1.74
C HIS A 238 12.76 5.12 -1.43
N VAL A 239 13.37 5.84 -2.38
CA VAL A 239 14.73 6.39 -2.25
C VAL A 239 14.65 7.90 -2.05
N TYR A 240 15.17 8.36 -0.93
CA TYR A 240 15.23 9.76 -0.53
C TYR A 240 16.69 10.21 -0.43
N VAL A 241 16.94 11.47 -0.77
CA VAL A 241 18.21 12.16 -0.51
C VAL A 241 17.96 13.32 0.44
N SER A 242 18.98 13.73 1.18
CA SER A 242 18.99 15.00 1.91
C SER A 242 20.23 15.82 1.56
N TYR A 243 20.22 17.10 1.96
CA TYR A 243 21.28 18.08 1.72
C TYR A 243 21.01 19.37 2.51
N ALA A 244 22.06 20.17 2.74
CA ALA A 244 21.94 21.52 3.27
C ALA A 244 21.74 22.54 2.12
N ALA A 245 20.50 23.04 2.01
CA ALA A 245 20.14 24.01 0.98
C ALA A 245 20.64 25.43 1.30
N ASP A 246 21.09 26.12 0.25
CA ASP A 246 21.60 27.49 0.29
C ASP A 246 21.43 28.11 -1.12
N PRO A 247 21.18 29.43 -1.26
CA PRO A 247 21.03 30.07 -2.58
C PRO A 247 22.22 29.89 -3.54
N THR A 248 23.41 29.57 -3.04
CA THR A 248 24.63 29.30 -3.83
C THR A 248 24.76 27.84 -4.30
N ARG A 249 23.86 26.94 -3.91
CA ARG A 249 23.85 25.55 -4.38
C ARG A 249 23.47 25.41 -5.85
N ALA A 250 23.79 24.26 -6.43
CA ALA A 250 23.37 23.90 -7.78
C ALA A 250 21.84 23.65 -7.84
N PRO A 251 21.11 24.25 -8.80
CA PRO A 251 19.68 24.02 -9.00
C PRO A 251 19.39 22.72 -9.80
N ASP A 252 20.45 22.00 -10.18
CA ASP A 252 20.48 20.85 -11.08
C ASP A 252 21.53 19.80 -10.64
N ALA A 253 21.69 19.63 -9.32
CA ALA A 253 22.57 18.63 -8.74
C ALA A 253 22.22 17.21 -9.25
N HIS A 254 23.22 16.51 -9.79
CA HIS A 254 23.02 15.24 -10.50
C HIS A 254 23.04 14.07 -9.51
N TYR A 255 21.92 13.35 -9.39
CA TYR A 255 21.86 12.09 -8.65
C TYR A 255 21.54 10.93 -9.59
N VAL A 256 22.20 9.79 -9.37
CA VAL A 256 22.01 8.53 -10.10
C VAL A 256 21.64 7.45 -9.10
N VAL A 257 20.40 6.95 -9.16
CA VAL A 257 20.01 5.76 -8.40
C VAL A 257 20.41 4.54 -9.22
N LYS A 258 21.31 3.70 -8.70
CA LYS A 258 21.60 2.36 -9.23
C LYS A 258 20.71 1.34 -8.51
N HIS A 259 19.91 0.60 -9.25
CA HIS A 259 18.95 -0.39 -8.73
C HIS A 259 19.03 -1.71 -9.50
N ALA A 260 18.22 -2.71 -9.15
CA ALA A 260 18.19 -3.99 -9.88
C ALA A 260 17.89 -3.82 -11.38
N GLY A 261 17.32 -2.68 -11.74
CA GLY A 261 17.06 -2.20 -13.08
C GLY A 261 18.05 -1.16 -13.62
N GLY A 262 19.34 -1.31 -13.34
CA GLY A 262 20.36 -0.42 -13.88
C GLY A 262 20.34 0.95 -13.23
N GLU A 263 20.38 2.03 -14.02
CA GLU A 263 20.63 3.39 -13.53
C GLU A 263 19.45 4.33 -13.74
N SER A 264 19.39 5.39 -12.94
CA SER A 264 18.26 6.32 -12.97
C SER A 264 18.64 7.74 -12.57
N HIS A 265 18.63 8.65 -13.54
CA HIS A 265 19.19 10.00 -13.44
C HIS A 265 18.18 11.08 -13.03
N PHE A 266 18.62 11.97 -12.14
CA PHE A 266 17.83 13.07 -11.59
C PHE A 266 18.63 14.36 -11.51
N ARG A 267 17.93 15.48 -11.63
CA ARG A 267 18.43 16.83 -11.36
C ARG A 267 17.65 17.42 -10.20
N VAL A 268 18.35 17.68 -9.09
CA VAL A 268 17.76 18.17 -7.84
C VAL A 268 18.11 19.64 -7.64
N ASN A 269 17.11 20.47 -7.31
CA ASN A 269 17.31 21.89 -7.01
C ASN A 269 17.69 22.07 -5.53
N GLN A 270 18.99 21.98 -5.23
CA GLN A 270 19.51 22.09 -3.86
C GLN A 270 19.42 23.50 -3.25
N ARG A 271 18.70 24.43 -3.87
CA ARG A 271 18.31 25.72 -3.27
C ARG A 271 16.96 25.64 -2.55
N ARG A 272 16.30 24.48 -2.61
CA ARG A 272 14.92 24.21 -2.20
C ARG A 272 14.87 22.91 -1.39
N HIS A 273 13.98 22.79 -0.41
CA HIS A 273 13.76 21.60 0.43
C HIS A 273 15.01 21.02 1.11
N GLY A 274 15.86 21.89 1.68
CA GLY A 274 17.00 21.46 2.49
C GLY A 274 16.62 21.02 3.91
N GLY A 275 17.48 20.21 4.53
CA GLY A 275 17.31 19.76 5.93
C GLY A 275 16.10 18.83 6.14
N THR A 276 15.70 18.09 5.11
CA THR A 276 14.59 17.14 5.13
C THR A 276 14.80 16.02 4.08
N TRP A 277 13.90 15.05 4.01
CA TRP A 277 13.96 13.94 3.05
C TRP A 277 13.29 14.29 1.72
N VAL A 278 14.07 14.38 0.64
CA VAL A 278 13.58 14.66 -0.72
C VAL A 278 13.46 13.36 -1.51
N LEU A 279 12.24 13.01 -1.92
CA LEU A 279 11.92 11.75 -2.61
C LEU A 279 12.35 11.79 -4.11
N LEU A 280 13.16 10.82 -4.52
CA LEU A 280 13.53 10.62 -5.92
C LEU A 280 12.56 9.64 -6.64
N GLY A 281 12.21 8.51 -6.04
CA GLY A 281 11.36 7.49 -6.65
C GLY A 281 11.28 6.20 -5.84
N ARG A 282 10.57 5.18 -6.36
CA ARG A 282 10.38 3.87 -5.68
C ARG A 282 11.07 2.76 -6.47
N PHE A 283 12.23 2.33 -6.00
CA PHE A 283 13.17 1.46 -6.70
C PHE A 283 13.21 0.04 -6.14
N TYR A 284 13.51 -0.98 -6.96
CA TYR A 284 13.60 -2.37 -6.50
C TYR A 284 15.06 -2.81 -6.34
N PHE A 285 15.35 -3.44 -5.21
CA PHE A 285 16.70 -3.82 -4.79
C PHE A 285 16.75 -5.29 -4.35
N LYS A 286 17.93 -5.89 -4.51
CA LYS A 286 18.26 -7.19 -3.90
C LYS A 286 18.89 -6.97 -2.52
N ALA A 287 18.76 -7.96 -1.63
CA ALA A 287 19.30 -7.90 -0.27
C ALA A 287 20.84 -7.88 -0.25
N GLY A 288 21.42 -7.19 0.73
CA GLY A 288 22.86 -6.96 0.86
C GLY A 288 23.37 -5.70 0.15
N GLN A 289 24.69 -5.48 0.18
CA GLN A 289 25.38 -4.43 -0.58
C GLN A 289 25.57 -4.80 -2.06
N HIS A 290 25.12 -3.92 -2.97
CA HIS A 290 25.30 -4.08 -4.43
C HIS A 290 25.74 -2.77 -5.09
N PRO A 291 27.05 -2.42 -5.10
CA PRO A 291 27.55 -1.12 -5.61
C PRO A 291 27.16 -0.77 -7.06
N ASP A 292 26.75 -1.76 -7.87
CA ASP A 292 26.34 -1.60 -9.27
C ASP A 292 24.83 -1.69 -9.52
N SER A 293 24.04 -2.05 -8.50
CA SER A 293 22.58 -2.24 -8.64
C SER A 293 21.80 -2.01 -7.33
N GLY A 294 22.37 -1.22 -6.43
CA GLY A 294 21.87 -0.95 -5.09
C GLY A 294 22.68 0.12 -4.38
N ALA A 295 22.74 1.30 -5.01
CA ALA A 295 23.47 2.47 -4.52
C ALA A 295 22.87 3.78 -5.05
N VAL A 296 23.25 4.91 -4.48
CA VAL A 296 23.03 6.24 -5.07
C VAL A 296 24.38 6.90 -5.30
N VAL A 297 24.54 7.60 -6.43
CA VAL A 297 25.74 8.36 -6.78
C VAL A 297 25.37 9.81 -7.05
N ALA A 298 26.00 10.77 -6.38
CA ALA A 298 25.97 12.18 -6.76
C ALA A 298 27.15 12.48 -7.69
N LEU A 299 26.90 13.11 -8.84
CA LEU A 299 27.93 13.55 -9.79
C LEU A 299 28.07 15.08 -9.75
N ASN A 300 29.29 15.58 -9.93
CA ASN A 300 29.57 17.02 -9.79
C ASN A 300 29.22 17.88 -11.02
N ASP A 301 28.60 17.33 -12.06
CA ASP A 301 28.28 18.08 -13.28
C ASP A 301 27.02 18.94 -13.20
N THR A 302 27.09 20.15 -13.76
CA THR A 302 26.00 21.14 -13.75
C THR A 302 26.01 22.06 -14.97
N ALA A 303 24.82 22.34 -15.49
CA ALA A 303 24.54 23.32 -16.53
C ALA A 303 24.47 24.76 -15.97
N GLU A 304 24.17 24.93 -14.69
CA GLU A 304 23.99 26.25 -14.05
C GLU A 304 25.18 26.71 -13.19
N GLY A 305 25.92 25.77 -12.57
CA GLY A 305 27.01 26.06 -11.64
C GLY A 305 26.56 26.17 -10.18
N GLY A 306 27.52 26.47 -9.30
CA GLY A 306 27.35 26.55 -7.85
C GLY A 306 28.16 25.48 -7.12
N THR A 307 27.67 25.02 -5.97
CA THR A 307 28.23 23.89 -5.22
C THR A 307 27.16 22.85 -4.94
N LEU A 308 27.55 21.59 -4.76
CA LEU A 308 26.63 20.54 -4.30
C LEU A 308 26.85 20.33 -2.80
N SER A 309 25.77 20.20 -2.03
CA SER A 309 25.81 19.66 -0.67
C SER A 309 25.52 18.16 -0.72
N LEU A 310 26.20 17.41 0.15
CA LEU A 310 26.05 15.97 0.32
C LEU A 310 25.83 15.71 1.82
N ASP A 311 24.97 14.75 2.12
CA ASP A 311 24.41 14.46 3.45
C ASP A 311 24.03 12.96 3.44
N ALA A 312 22.80 12.60 3.81
CA ALA A 312 22.34 11.21 3.82
C ALA A 312 21.50 10.79 2.59
N VAL A 313 21.43 9.46 2.40
CA VAL A 313 20.53 8.78 1.47
C VAL A 313 19.78 7.69 2.24
N ARG A 314 18.45 7.72 2.15
CA ARG A 314 17.53 6.77 2.79
C ARG A 314 16.84 5.90 1.75
N PHE A 315 16.87 4.59 1.99
CA PHE A 315 16.18 3.56 1.23
C PHE A 315 15.12 2.95 2.15
N GLY A 316 13.84 3.19 1.88
CA GLY A 316 12.71 2.62 2.64
C GLY A 316 12.08 3.52 3.69
N GLY A 317 10.82 3.24 4.02
CA GLY A 317 10.07 3.88 5.10
C GLY A 317 10.52 3.42 6.49
N GLY A 318 10.81 2.12 6.62
CA GLY A 318 11.25 1.51 7.88
C GLY A 318 10.09 1.27 8.85
N SER A 319 10.45 0.98 10.09
CA SER A 319 9.50 0.86 11.20
C SER A 319 9.57 2.09 12.12
N GLY A 320 8.60 2.22 13.03
CA GLY A 320 8.57 3.31 14.00
C GLY A 320 9.84 3.41 14.86
N VAL A 321 10.29 4.64 15.13
CA VAL A 321 11.50 4.91 15.94
C VAL A 321 11.26 5.84 17.12
N ILE A 322 10.16 6.60 17.12
CA ILE A 322 9.86 7.57 18.18
C ILE A 322 9.25 6.86 19.38
N GLY A 323 9.75 7.17 20.58
CA GLY A 323 9.35 6.50 21.81
C GLY A 323 10.15 6.97 23.03
N ASP A 324 10.00 6.26 24.13
CA ASP A 324 10.78 6.42 25.36
C ASP A 324 10.78 5.13 26.19
N ALA A 325 11.22 5.20 27.45
CA ALA A 325 11.30 4.06 28.36
C ALA A 325 9.95 3.62 28.97
N ALA A 326 8.89 4.43 28.85
CA ALA A 326 7.53 4.08 29.25
C ALA A 326 6.74 3.50 28.06
N MET A 327 6.90 4.08 26.87
CA MET A 327 6.33 3.55 25.63
C MET A 327 7.37 3.50 24.52
N ALA A 328 7.88 2.29 24.28
CA ALA A 328 8.85 1.97 23.23
C ALA A 328 8.28 2.23 21.82
N PRO A 329 9.13 2.32 20.77
CA PRO A 329 8.70 2.65 19.42
C PRO A 329 7.71 1.64 18.82
N LEU A 330 6.90 2.11 17.88
CA LEU A 330 5.93 1.26 17.19
C LEU A 330 6.66 0.20 16.36
N ALA A 331 6.52 -1.07 16.76
CA ALA A 331 7.09 -2.22 16.06
C ALA A 331 6.27 -2.59 14.79
N ARG A 332 5.98 -1.59 13.95
CA ARG A 332 5.19 -1.67 12.70
C ARG A 332 5.76 -0.70 11.66
N PRO A 333 5.46 -0.87 10.36
CA PRO A 333 5.92 0.03 9.30
C PRO A 333 5.53 1.48 9.53
N ARG A 334 6.43 2.41 9.19
CA ARG A 334 6.31 3.85 9.45
C ARG A 334 5.10 4.50 8.78
N TYR A 335 4.62 3.99 7.64
CA TYR A 335 3.42 4.55 7.01
C TYR A 335 2.17 4.45 7.91
N GLU A 336 2.16 3.54 8.88
CA GLU A 336 1.07 3.40 9.86
C GLU A 336 1.22 4.34 11.07
N GLU A 337 2.39 4.97 11.28
CA GLU A 337 2.55 6.05 12.25
C GLU A 337 1.71 7.28 11.83
N SER A 338 1.29 8.06 12.82
CA SER A 338 0.64 9.35 12.61
C SER A 338 1.60 10.40 12.00
N ALA A 339 1.04 11.43 11.38
CA ALA A 339 1.80 12.50 10.73
C ALA A 339 2.78 13.18 11.69
N ARG A 340 2.41 13.35 12.97
CA ARG A 340 3.28 13.92 14.03
C ARG A 340 4.68 13.29 14.01
N TYR A 341 4.77 11.96 13.89
CA TYR A 341 6.02 11.20 13.96
C TYR A 341 6.81 11.29 12.65
N HIS A 342 6.14 11.22 11.50
CA HIS A 342 6.75 11.43 10.19
C HIS A 342 7.35 12.84 10.05
N VAL A 343 6.62 13.86 10.52
CA VAL A 343 7.04 15.27 10.48
C VAL A 343 8.29 15.50 11.36
N GLN A 344 8.30 14.95 12.59
CA GLN A 344 9.49 15.02 13.46
C GLN A 344 10.69 14.26 12.87
N PHE A 345 10.48 13.07 12.32
CA PHE A 345 11.53 12.27 11.67
C PHE A 345 12.08 12.94 10.39
N SER A 346 11.27 13.77 9.72
CA SER A 346 11.63 14.52 8.52
C SER A 346 12.26 15.90 8.81
N GLY A 347 12.68 16.17 10.05
CA GLY A 347 13.48 17.34 10.40
C GLY A 347 12.73 18.65 10.63
N ALA A 348 11.40 18.64 10.54
CA ALA A 348 10.62 19.83 10.87
C ALA A 348 10.76 20.19 12.36
N PRO A 349 10.92 21.48 12.72
CA PRO A 349 11.17 21.89 14.09
C PRO A 349 9.95 21.70 15.00
N PHE A 350 10.18 21.70 16.31
CA PHE A 350 9.16 21.52 17.35
C PHE A 350 7.84 22.30 17.14
N THR A 351 7.89 23.54 16.63
CA THR A 351 6.71 24.39 16.36
C THR A 351 5.79 23.90 15.25
N VAL A 352 6.23 22.90 14.46
CA VAL A 352 5.45 22.22 13.43
C VAL A 352 4.71 21.02 14.03
N TYR A 353 5.43 20.08 14.65
CA TYR A 353 4.86 18.79 15.07
C TYR A 353 4.25 18.77 16.48
N ALA A 354 4.32 19.87 17.24
CA ALA A 354 3.66 19.98 18.55
C ALA A 354 3.22 21.44 18.85
N PRO A 355 2.27 21.98 18.07
CA PRO A 355 1.97 23.42 18.03
C PRO A 355 1.25 23.98 19.27
N THR A 356 0.82 23.14 20.20
CA THR A 356 0.31 23.57 21.53
C THR A 356 1.43 24.10 22.44
N GLY A 357 2.69 24.07 22.02
CA GLY A 357 3.84 24.49 22.83
C GLY A 357 4.24 23.50 23.92
N ALA A 358 3.57 22.35 24.01
CA ALA A 358 3.84 21.29 24.97
C ALA A 358 4.03 19.94 24.26
N ASN A 359 5.27 19.46 24.21
CA ASN A 359 5.68 18.20 23.56
C ASN A 359 5.36 16.94 24.40
N ALA A 360 4.19 16.93 25.03
CA ALA A 360 3.78 15.93 26.01
C ALA A 360 3.01 14.77 25.38
N LEU A 361 3.14 13.58 25.95
CA LEU A 361 2.41 12.36 25.56
C LEU A 361 0.89 12.56 25.52
N THR A 362 0.34 13.41 26.39
CA THR A 362 -1.07 13.80 26.44
C THR A 362 -1.57 14.49 25.18
N ASN A 363 -0.67 15.06 24.38
CA ASN A 363 -1.01 15.93 23.25
C ASN A 363 -0.79 15.26 21.89
N GLU A 364 -0.17 14.07 21.82
CA GLU A 364 0.32 13.50 20.55
C GLU A 364 -0.80 13.17 19.55
N ARG A 365 -2.00 12.82 20.03
CA ARG A 365 -3.21 12.65 19.20
C ARG A 365 -3.68 13.96 18.57
N ASN A 366 -3.74 15.05 19.33
CA ASN A 366 -4.18 16.36 18.79
C ASN A 366 -3.07 17.03 17.94
N ALA A 367 -1.81 16.72 18.24
CA ALA A 367 -0.66 17.13 17.46
C ALA A 367 -0.64 16.48 16.05
N ASP A 368 -1.20 15.27 15.88
CA ASP A 368 -1.32 14.61 14.57
C ASP A 368 -2.11 15.48 13.57
N VAL A 369 -3.33 15.90 13.95
CA VAL A 369 -4.23 16.71 13.11
C VAL A 369 -3.57 18.01 12.67
N THR A 370 -2.83 18.63 13.59
CA THR A 370 -2.28 19.99 13.43
C THR A 370 -0.88 20.02 12.80
N ALA A 371 -0.11 18.93 12.92
CA ALA A 371 1.20 18.80 12.29
C ALA A 371 1.13 18.74 10.76
N ARG A 372 0.07 18.15 10.18
CA ARG A 372 -0.10 18.03 8.71
C ARG A 372 -0.13 19.39 7.99
N PRO A 373 -1.10 20.30 8.25
CA PRO A 373 -1.13 21.61 7.60
C PRO A 373 0.12 22.44 7.91
N ARG A 374 0.65 22.36 9.13
CA ARG A 374 1.88 23.06 9.51
C ARG A 374 3.12 22.54 8.78
N PHE A 375 3.20 21.25 8.48
CA PHE A 375 4.30 20.68 7.69
C PHE A 375 4.18 21.09 6.21
N ALA A 376 2.97 21.11 5.67
CA ALA A 376 2.72 21.67 4.33
C ALA A 376 3.13 23.15 4.25
N ALA A 377 2.77 23.97 5.24
CA ALA A 377 3.16 25.39 5.31
C ALA A 377 4.68 25.59 5.57
N TRP A 378 5.32 24.70 6.33
CA TRP A 378 6.78 24.73 6.58
C TRP A 378 7.62 24.31 5.36
N LEU A 379 7.07 23.42 4.52
CA LEU A 379 7.68 23.00 3.27
C LEU A 379 7.39 23.95 2.09
N HIS A 380 6.34 24.77 2.18
CA HIS A 380 5.92 25.67 1.10
C HIS A 380 6.90 26.83 0.88
N GLU A 381 7.09 27.15 -0.40
CA GLU A 381 7.89 28.29 -0.84
C GLU A 381 7.00 29.33 -1.55
N GLU A 382 7.15 30.62 -1.21
CA GLU A 382 6.27 31.67 -1.73
C GLU A 382 6.26 31.68 -3.26
N GLY A 383 5.10 31.36 -3.85
CA GLY A 383 4.92 31.31 -5.30
C GLY A 383 4.90 29.91 -5.92
N GLU A 384 4.96 28.83 -5.13
CA GLU A 384 4.51 27.52 -5.63
C GLU A 384 3.02 27.55 -5.99
N ASP A 385 2.64 26.80 -7.02
CA ASP A 385 1.25 26.61 -7.42
C ASP A 385 0.67 25.37 -6.73
N ALA A 386 0.36 25.53 -5.45
CA ALA A 386 0.08 24.44 -4.51
C ALA A 386 -1.40 24.26 -4.17
N VAL A 387 -1.78 23.02 -3.79
CA VAL A 387 -3.02 22.69 -3.06
C VAL A 387 -2.76 21.66 -1.96
N TYR A 388 -3.59 21.70 -0.92
CA TYR A 388 -3.62 20.72 0.17
C TYR A 388 -4.87 19.84 0.03
N VAL A 389 -4.69 18.53 -0.05
CA VAL A 389 -5.79 17.55 -0.21
C VAL A 389 -5.67 16.45 0.83
N ALA A 390 -6.68 16.35 1.71
CA ALA A 390 -6.79 15.27 2.69
C ALA A 390 -7.85 14.22 2.32
N TRP A 391 -7.55 12.96 2.64
CA TRP A 391 -8.38 11.80 2.36
C TRP A 391 -8.71 11.08 3.68
N HIS A 392 -10.00 10.99 4.01
CA HIS A 392 -10.54 10.42 5.24
C HIS A 392 -11.77 9.53 4.95
N THR A 393 -12.21 8.79 5.97
CA THR A 393 -13.54 8.14 5.98
C THR A 393 -14.25 8.47 7.28
N ASN A 394 -15.51 8.86 7.18
CA ASN A 394 -16.22 9.50 8.29
C ASN A 394 -16.93 8.46 9.18
N ALA A 395 -17.41 8.90 10.34
CA ALA A 395 -18.27 8.13 11.23
C ALA A 395 -19.42 9.00 11.75
N SER A 396 -20.57 8.38 11.97
CA SER A 396 -21.79 9.03 12.44
C SER A 396 -22.24 8.54 13.81
N THR A 397 -23.17 9.29 14.40
CA THR A 397 -23.88 9.00 15.65
C THR A 397 -24.86 7.82 15.55
N THR A 398 -25.19 7.33 14.34
CA THR A 398 -26.30 6.41 14.13
C THR A 398 -26.06 5.29 13.11
N GLY A 399 -24.92 5.24 12.43
CA GLY A 399 -24.60 4.24 11.39
C GLY A 399 -25.39 4.38 10.09
N ASN A 400 -26.40 5.25 10.06
CA ASN A 400 -27.34 5.44 8.96
C ASN A 400 -26.90 6.51 7.95
N VAL A 401 -25.73 7.10 8.18
CA VAL A 401 -25.16 8.13 7.32
C VAL A 401 -24.20 7.48 6.32
N SER A 402 -24.33 7.83 5.04
CA SER A 402 -23.55 7.25 3.94
C SER A 402 -23.22 8.27 2.86
N GLY A 403 -22.26 7.91 2.01
CA GLY A 403 -21.82 8.67 0.85
C GLY A 403 -20.67 9.63 1.10
N THR A 404 -20.20 10.25 0.02
CA THR A 404 -19.06 11.19 0.03
C THR A 404 -19.47 12.60 0.46
N GLU A 405 -18.66 13.28 1.29
CA GLU A 405 -18.75 14.72 1.55
C GLU A 405 -17.36 15.39 1.60
N ALA A 406 -17.31 16.72 1.67
CA ALA A 406 -16.06 17.46 1.81
C ALA A 406 -16.22 18.65 2.75
N TYR A 407 -15.13 18.96 3.44
CA TYR A 407 -15.01 20.05 4.38
C TYR A 407 -13.93 21.04 3.95
N VAL A 408 -14.26 22.32 4.07
CA VAL A 408 -13.33 23.46 4.06
C VAL A 408 -13.41 24.17 5.42
N TYR A 409 -12.44 25.00 5.78
CA TYR A 409 -12.50 25.65 7.09
C TYR A 409 -13.65 26.68 7.20
N GLY A 410 -14.29 26.66 8.36
CA GLY A 410 -15.22 27.69 8.82
C GLY A 410 -15.22 27.74 10.36
N PRO A 411 -15.70 28.83 10.98
CA PRO A 411 -15.67 28.99 12.44
C PRO A 411 -16.82 28.24 13.15
N ASN A 412 -17.68 27.55 12.38
CA ASN A 412 -18.81 26.77 12.87
C ASN A 412 -18.34 25.38 13.35
N PRO A 413 -19.03 24.75 14.33
CA PRO A 413 -18.84 23.33 14.64
C PRO A 413 -19.28 22.46 13.46
N VAL A 414 -19.08 21.13 13.54
CA VAL A 414 -19.71 20.20 12.59
C VAL A 414 -21.22 20.11 12.88
N ASP A 415 -21.95 21.14 12.45
CA ASP A 415 -23.41 21.28 12.43
C ASP A 415 -24.01 21.02 11.04
N GLY A 416 -23.15 20.78 10.06
CA GLY A 416 -23.51 20.51 8.68
C GLY A 416 -23.75 21.75 7.82
N THR A 417 -23.51 22.97 8.34
CA THR A 417 -23.66 24.24 7.60
C THR A 417 -22.45 24.54 6.68
N LEU A 418 -22.53 25.67 5.97
CA LEU A 418 -21.44 26.20 5.15
C LEU A 418 -21.26 27.69 5.45
N ASN A 419 -20.34 27.99 6.37
CA ASN A 419 -19.87 29.31 6.78
C ASN A 419 -18.35 29.39 6.49
N PHE A 420 -18.00 29.36 5.19
CA PHE A 420 -16.62 29.24 4.74
C PHE A 420 -15.77 30.48 5.07
N THR A 421 -14.66 30.26 5.78
CA THR A 421 -13.65 31.29 6.09
C THR A 421 -12.20 30.74 5.98
N GLY A 422 -12.01 29.70 5.15
CA GLY A 422 -10.69 29.13 4.87
C GLY A 422 -9.88 29.94 3.84
N PHE A 423 -8.79 29.36 3.34
CA PHE A 423 -7.96 29.99 2.32
C PHE A 423 -8.74 30.22 1.01
N PRO A 424 -8.65 31.40 0.36
CA PRO A 424 -9.42 31.70 -0.85
C PRO A 424 -9.30 30.64 -1.96
N GLY A 425 -10.44 30.11 -2.41
CA GLY A 425 -10.50 29.09 -3.45
C GLY A 425 -10.52 27.64 -2.93
N SER A 426 -10.37 27.39 -1.62
CA SER A 426 -10.64 26.08 -0.99
C SER A 426 -12.02 25.54 -1.36
N ASP A 427 -13.05 26.39 -1.37
CA ASP A 427 -14.42 25.99 -1.69
C ASP A 427 -14.62 25.70 -3.19
N VAL A 428 -13.85 26.33 -4.07
CA VAL A 428 -13.83 26.03 -5.51
C VAL A 428 -13.14 24.69 -5.76
N LEU A 429 -11.98 24.45 -5.13
CA LEU A 429 -11.28 23.16 -5.14
C LEU A 429 -12.20 22.04 -4.64
N ALA A 430 -12.80 22.22 -3.46
CA ALA A 430 -13.63 21.19 -2.84
C ALA A 430 -14.88 20.82 -3.67
N ARG A 431 -15.51 21.79 -4.35
CA ARG A 431 -16.58 21.49 -5.31
C ARG A 431 -16.08 20.72 -6.52
N ALA A 432 -14.94 21.11 -7.12
CA ALA A 432 -14.37 20.40 -8.26
C ALA A 432 -14.04 18.92 -7.94
N LEU A 433 -13.55 18.62 -6.73
CA LEU A 433 -13.28 17.23 -6.31
C LEU A 433 -14.59 16.47 -6.00
N LEU A 434 -15.56 17.10 -5.33
CA LEU A 434 -16.87 16.49 -5.06
C LEU A 434 -17.67 16.20 -6.33
N ASP A 435 -17.70 17.13 -7.28
CA ASP A 435 -18.42 16.97 -8.56
C ASP A 435 -17.81 15.86 -9.41
N GLU A 436 -16.53 15.57 -9.24
CA GLU A 436 -15.84 14.47 -9.93
C GLU A 436 -16.07 13.12 -9.25
N LEU A 437 -15.94 13.05 -7.93
CA LEU A 437 -16.34 11.88 -7.14
C LEU A 437 -17.83 11.53 -7.38
N ALA A 438 -18.69 12.54 -7.55
CA ALA A 438 -20.09 12.37 -7.89
C ALA A 438 -20.36 11.80 -9.30
N ARG A 439 -19.38 11.87 -10.22
CA ARG A 439 -19.43 11.27 -11.56
C ARG A 439 -18.85 9.86 -11.55
N ASP A 440 -17.57 9.74 -11.19
CA ASP A 440 -16.81 8.48 -11.25
C ASP A 440 -17.43 7.38 -10.38
N MET A 441 -17.83 7.71 -9.14
CA MET A 441 -18.44 6.72 -8.24
C MET A 441 -19.83 6.27 -8.73
N ARG A 442 -20.59 7.15 -9.39
CA ARG A 442 -21.88 6.79 -10.00
C ARG A 442 -21.76 6.01 -11.30
N ARG A 443 -20.66 6.21 -12.04
CA ARG A 443 -20.37 5.48 -13.29
C ARG A 443 -19.85 4.07 -13.02
N GLU A 444 -18.96 3.89 -12.04
CA GLU A 444 -18.18 2.65 -11.89
C GLU A 444 -18.33 1.91 -10.54
N VAL A 445 -18.99 2.47 -9.53
CA VAL A 445 -19.17 1.81 -8.21
C VAL A 445 -20.63 1.51 -7.90
N ASP A 446 -21.48 2.53 -7.94
CA ASP A 446 -22.91 2.43 -7.61
C ASP A 446 -23.67 3.62 -8.23
N SER A 447 -24.61 3.37 -9.15
CA SER A 447 -25.37 4.46 -9.80
C SER A 447 -26.24 5.28 -8.83
N SER A 448 -26.49 4.76 -7.63
CA SER A 448 -27.16 5.47 -6.54
C SER A 448 -26.20 6.18 -5.58
N TRP A 449 -24.87 6.15 -5.82
CA TRP A 449 -23.86 6.65 -4.90
C TRP A 449 -24.16 8.06 -4.41
N ARG A 450 -24.33 8.17 -3.10
CA ARG A 450 -24.67 9.42 -2.44
C ARG A 450 -23.42 10.29 -2.40
N VAL A 451 -23.53 11.48 -2.98
CA VAL A 451 -22.60 12.58 -2.72
C VAL A 451 -23.43 13.69 -2.12
N ARG A 452 -22.88 14.27 -1.07
CA ARG A 452 -23.55 15.19 -0.15
C ARG A 452 -23.02 16.59 -0.43
N ASN A 453 -23.44 17.59 0.36
CA ASN A 453 -23.03 18.96 0.11
C ASN A 453 -21.59 19.22 0.54
N LEU A 454 -20.94 20.22 -0.08
CA LEU A 454 -19.80 20.91 0.53
C LEU A 454 -20.26 21.54 1.86
N ARG A 455 -19.45 21.36 2.90
CA ARG A 455 -19.66 21.94 4.23
C ARG A 455 -18.45 22.76 4.65
N SER A 456 -18.61 23.51 5.73
CA SER A 456 -17.47 23.97 6.52
C SER A 456 -17.54 23.45 7.95
N ALA A 457 -16.39 23.38 8.59
CA ALA A 457 -16.28 23.15 10.02
C ALA A 457 -14.93 23.69 10.53
N ASN A 458 -14.82 23.83 11.84
CA ASN A 458 -13.62 24.27 12.55
C ASN A 458 -12.57 23.16 12.69
N LEU A 459 -12.32 22.41 11.62
CA LEU A 459 -11.37 21.29 11.59
C LEU A 459 -9.92 21.80 11.48
N GLY A 460 -9.06 21.41 12.41
CA GLY A 460 -7.67 21.87 12.47
C GLY A 460 -6.83 21.53 11.23
N GLU A 461 -7.12 20.41 10.56
CA GLU A 461 -6.38 19.97 9.38
C GLU A 461 -6.50 20.91 8.17
N VAL A 462 -7.61 21.65 8.05
CA VAL A 462 -7.83 22.65 6.99
C VAL A 462 -7.76 24.09 7.50
N ASN A 463 -7.38 24.31 8.77
CA ASN A 463 -7.45 25.60 9.45
C ASN A 463 -6.39 26.59 8.89
N PRO A 464 -6.80 27.80 8.43
CA PRO A 464 -5.87 28.82 7.95
C PRO A 464 -4.94 29.40 9.02
N SER A 465 -5.16 29.12 10.32
CA SER A 465 -4.19 29.42 11.38
C SER A 465 -3.03 28.40 11.45
N HIS A 466 -3.03 27.40 10.58
CA HIS A 466 -2.01 26.35 10.47
C HIS A 466 -1.46 26.20 9.05
N ASN A 467 -2.27 26.50 8.02
CA ASN A 467 -1.83 26.64 6.63
C ASN A 467 -2.61 27.78 5.95
N ASN A 468 -2.00 28.97 5.90
CA ASN A 468 -2.52 30.14 5.19
C ASN A 468 -1.93 30.30 3.77
N GLU A 469 -1.27 29.29 3.23
CA GLU A 469 -0.44 29.43 2.03
C GLU A 469 -1.13 28.93 0.75
N MET A 470 -2.06 27.99 0.86
CA MET A 470 -2.65 27.28 -0.28
C MET A 470 -4.12 26.87 -0.06
N PRO A 471 -4.91 26.67 -1.13
CA PRO A 471 -6.26 26.10 -1.02
C PRO A 471 -6.22 24.70 -0.40
N SER A 472 -6.98 24.51 0.67
CA SER A 472 -7.10 23.28 1.45
C SER A 472 -8.50 22.66 1.38
N VAL A 473 -8.57 21.32 1.32
CA VAL A 473 -9.81 20.54 1.39
C VAL A 473 -9.58 19.22 2.14
N LEU A 474 -10.57 18.82 2.94
CA LEU A 474 -10.68 17.47 3.51
C LEU A 474 -11.83 16.73 2.83
N LEU A 475 -11.56 15.54 2.30
CA LEU A 475 -12.51 14.68 1.62
C LEU A 475 -12.90 13.50 2.51
N GLU A 476 -14.17 13.42 2.87
CA GLU A 476 -14.76 12.27 3.55
C GLU A 476 -15.34 11.33 2.49
N VAL A 477 -14.59 10.30 2.12
CA VAL A 477 -14.85 9.56 0.87
C VAL A 477 -16.04 8.60 1.00
N ALA A 478 -16.22 8.00 2.17
CA ALA A 478 -17.39 7.20 2.57
C ALA A 478 -17.45 7.08 4.11
N TYR A 479 -18.55 6.57 4.66
CA TYR A 479 -18.72 6.36 6.10
C TYR A 479 -18.29 4.96 6.54
N HIS A 480 -17.30 4.84 7.42
CA HIS A 480 -16.78 3.53 7.84
C HIS A 480 -17.65 2.84 8.91
N ASP A 481 -18.55 3.57 9.57
CA ASP A 481 -19.56 3.02 10.50
C ASP A 481 -20.82 2.50 9.81
N ASN A 482 -21.10 2.94 8.58
CA ASN A 482 -22.16 2.41 7.75
C ASN A 482 -21.73 1.11 7.07
N VAL A 483 -22.52 0.05 7.23
CA VAL A 483 -22.19 -1.29 6.70
C VAL A 483 -22.09 -1.33 5.17
N THR A 484 -22.87 -0.52 4.45
CA THR A 484 -22.83 -0.48 2.97
C THR A 484 -21.55 0.20 2.48
N ASP A 485 -21.28 1.39 2.99
CA ASP A 485 -20.07 2.16 2.67
C ASP A 485 -18.79 1.42 3.10
N SER A 486 -18.77 0.83 4.30
CA SER A 486 -17.66 -0.01 4.77
C SER A 486 -17.41 -1.22 3.86
N ASN A 487 -18.47 -1.89 3.39
CA ASN A 487 -18.32 -2.97 2.41
C ASN A 487 -17.75 -2.48 1.08
N ARG A 488 -18.07 -1.26 0.63
CA ARG A 488 -17.41 -0.64 -0.53
C ARG A 488 -15.94 -0.27 -0.23
N LEU A 489 -15.61 0.23 0.95
CA LEU A 489 -14.24 0.56 1.38
C LEU A 489 -13.29 -0.65 1.46
N LYS A 490 -13.84 -1.87 1.52
CA LYS A 490 -13.09 -3.13 1.44
C LYS A 490 -12.82 -3.61 0.00
N GLU A 491 -13.39 -2.96 -1.02
CA GLU A 491 -13.13 -3.29 -2.43
C GLU A 491 -11.96 -2.50 -3.04
N PRO A 492 -10.96 -3.15 -3.66
CA PRO A 492 -9.89 -2.47 -4.39
C PRO A 492 -10.40 -1.54 -5.51
N ALA A 493 -11.47 -1.96 -6.21
CA ALA A 493 -12.08 -1.17 -7.28
C ALA A 493 -12.62 0.19 -6.77
N PHE A 494 -13.28 0.21 -5.61
CA PHE A 494 -13.74 1.45 -4.98
C PHE A 494 -12.57 2.39 -4.71
N ARG A 495 -11.49 1.87 -4.09
CA ARG A 495 -10.29 2.64 -3.75
C ARG A 495 -9.61 3.22 -4.98
N ARG A 496 -9.52 2.43 -6.07
CA ARG A 496 -8.97 2.88 -7.37
C ARG A 496 -9.81 3.98 -8.01
N VAL A 497 -11.13 3.82 -8.06
CA VAL A 497 -12.05 4.81 -8.68
C VAL A 497 -12.06 6.11 -7.87
N ALA A 498 -12.13 6.06 -6.54
CA ALA A 498 -12.08 7.25 -5.70
C ALA A 498 -10.75 8.02 -5.85
N ALA A 499 -9.61 7.31 -5.93
CA ALA A 499 -8.32 7.93 -6.21
C ALA A 499 -8.29 8.57 -7.62
N ARG A 500 -8.73 7.86 -8.66
CA ARG A 500 -8.76 8.39 -10.04
C ARG A 500 -9.68 9.61 -10.16
N ALA A 501 -10.82 9.62 -9.45
CA ALA A 501 -11.72 10.77 -9.40
C ALA A 501 -11.03 12.01 -8.79
N ILE A 502 -10.23 11.87 -7.73
CA ILE A 502 -9.49 12.98 -7.13
C ILE A 502 -8.41 13.52 -8.11
N LEU A 503 -7.70 12.63 -8.82
CA LEU A 503 -6.79 13.02 -9.91
C LEU A 503 -7.52 13.84 -11.00
N GLN A 504 -8.63 13.32 -11.52
CA GLN A 504 -9.42 13.99 -12.57
C GLN A 504 -9.95 15.34 -12.09
N GLY A 505 -10.46 15.42 -10.86
CA GLY A 505 -10.99 16.64 -10.26
C GLY A 505 -9.92 17.72 -10.08
N LEU A 506 -8.69 17.32 -9.70
CA LEU A 506 -7.54 18.23 -9.64
C LEU A 506 -7.16 18.76 -11.02
N ILE A 507 -7.09 17.88 -12.05
CA ILE A 507 -6.81 18.32 -13.43
C ILE A 507 -7.89 19.30 -13.91
N LYS A 508 -9.17 19.00 -13.66
CA LYS A 508 -10.30 19.86 -14.06
C LYS A 508 -10.31 21.20 -13.31
N TYR A 509 -9.95 21.21 -12.03
CA TYR A 509 -9.76 22.42 -11.22
C TYR A 509 -8.67 23.33 -11.83
N TYR A 510 -7.47 22.80 -12.05
CA TYR A 510 -6.36 23.57 -12.63
C TYR A 510 -6.67 24.04 -14.06
N ALA A 511 -7.22 23.15 -14.90
CA ALA A 511 -7.57 23.46 -16.29
C ALA A 511 -8.62 24.60 -16.38
N ALA A 512 -9.66 24.56 -15.54
CA ALA A 512 -10.66 25.62 -15.48
C ALA A 512 -10.07 26.95 -14.97
N ARG A 513 -9.23 26.89 -13.93
CA ARG A 513 -8.56 28.06 -13.32
C ARG A 513 -7.59 28.76 -14.29
N GLU A 514 -6.94 28.00 -15.17
CA GLU A 514 -5.99 28.49 -16.18
C GLU A 514 -6.59 28.67 -17.58
N SER A 515 -7.88 28.36 -17.76
CA SER A 515 -8.60 28.44 -19.05
C SER A 515 -7.97 27.61 -20.17
N VAL A 516 -7.43 26.43 -19.84
CA VAL A 516 -6.86 25.45 -20.78
C VAL A 516 -7.79 24.23 -20.95
N PRO A 517 -7.68 23.47 -22.06
CA PRO A 517 -8.44 22.23 -22.21
C PRO A 517 -8.13 21.21 -21.12
N VAL A 518 -9.15 20.50 -20.65
CA VAL A 518 -8.97 19.29 -19.84
C VAL A 518 -8.37 18.20 -20.73
N VAL A 519 -7.29 17.57 -20.27
CA VAL A 519 -6.74 16.34 -20.85
C VAL A 519 -6.35 15.42 -19.70
N LEU A 520 -6.80 14.17 -19.74
CA LEU A 520 -6.69 13.20 -18.65
C LEU A 520 -5.71 12.07 -19.02
N PRO A 521 -4.95 11.49 -18.07
CA PRO A 521 -4.07 10.35 -18.37
C PRO A 521 -4.88 9.14 -18.88
N PRO A 522 -4.41 8.38 -19.88
CA PRO A 522 -5.10 7.18 -20.36
C PRO A 522 -5.08 6.04 -19.32
N GLU A 523 -6.08 5.16 -19.37
CA GLU A 523 -6.06 3.88 -18.64
C GLU A 523 -5.00 2.91 -19.22
N ALA A 524 -4.67 1.86 -18.46
CA ALA A 524 -3.62 0.91 -18.82
C ALA A 524 -3.98 0.03 -20.03
N PRO A 525 -3.01 -0.35 -20.91
CA PRO A 525 -3.23 -1.39 -21.91
C PRO A 525 -3.46 -2.77 -21.27
N GLU A 526 -4.64 -3.34 -21.45
CA GLU A 526 -5.02 -4.65 -20.88
C GLU A 526 -4.55 -5.80 -21.80
N ALA A 527 -4.88 -5.73 -23.08
CA ALA A 527 -4.46 -6.70 -24.08
C ALA A 527 -2.99 -6.48 -24.50
N VAL A 528 -2.06 -7.22 -23.88
CA VAL A 528 -0.62 -7.21 -24.19
C VAL A 528 -0.07 -8.63 -24.40
N ALA A 529 0.88 -8.80 -25.35
CA ALA A 529 1.60 -10.05 -25.61
C ALA A 529 3.07 -9.81 -26.04
N ALA A 530 3.99 -10.64 -25.55
CA ALA A 530 5.41 -10.66 -25.93
C ALA A 530 5.75 -11.97 -26.65
N LEU A 531 6.15 -11.86 -27.92
CA LEU A 531 6.24 -12.95 -28.88
C LEU A 531 7.65 -13.07 -29.46
N ASN A 532 8.20 -14.28 -29.55
CA ASN A 532 9.46 -14.50 -30.24
C ASN A 532 9.29 -14.46 -31.77
N GLY A 533 10.32 -13.96 -32.45
CA GLY A 533 10.46 -13.96 -33.89
C GLY A 533 11.85 -14.37 -34.35
N SER A 534 12.07 -14.34 -35.67
CA SER A 534 13.32 -14.76 -36.27
C SER A 534 14.53 -13.94 -35.80
N GLY A 535 15.69 -14.58 -35.73
CA GLY A 535 16.97 -13.92 -35.42
C GLY A 535 17.14 -13.45 -33.97
N GLY A 536 16.36 -13.98 -33.02
CA GLY A 536 16.37 -13.52 -31.62
C GLY A 536 15.61 -12.21 -31.39
N THR A 537 14.77 -11.81 -32.35
CA THR A 537 13.83 -10.70 -32.20
C THR A 537 12.73 -11.09 -31.21
N VAL A 538 12.38 -10.20 -30.28
CA VAL A 538 11.13 -10.27 -29.53
C VAL A 538 10.26 -9.09 -29.93
N GLU A 539 9.02 -9.36 -30.29
CA GLU A 539 8.00 -8.38 -30.60
C GLU A 539 6.97 -8.31 -29.47
N LEU A 540 6.86 -7.14 -28.86
CA LEU A 540 5.79 -6.80 -27.93
C LEU A 540 4.64 -6.19 -28.73
N ARG A 541 3.41 -6.65 -28.52
CA ARG A 541 2.18 -6.13 -29.13
C ARG A 541 1.17 -5.77 -28.05
N TRP A 542 0.38 -4.74 -28.29
CA TRP A 542 -0.75 -4.40 -27.46
C TRP A 542 -1.94 -3.86 -28.28
N ALA A 543 -3.11 -3.83 -27.67
CA ALA A 543 -4.21 -2.99 -28.12
C ALA A 543 -4.10 -1.61 -27.45
N ALA A 544 -4.64 -0.58 -28.10
CA ALA A 544 -4.87 0.70 -27.42
C ALA A 544 -5.91 0.51 -26.29
N PRO A 545 -5.74 1.13 -25.11
CA PRO A 545 -6.78 1.15 -24.09
C PRO A 545 -8.08 1.77 -24.66
N PRO A 546 -9.28 1.29 -24.26
CA PRO A 546 -10.54 1.81 -24.79
C PRO A 546 -10.74 3.29 -24.45
N ALA A 547 -10.59 4.14 -25.47
CA ALA A 547 -10.92 5.55 -25.40
C ALA A 547 -12.42 5.76 -25.70
N ASN A 548 -13.10 6.57 -24.89
CA ASN A 548 -14.48 6.99 -25.14
C ASN A 548 -14.61 8.49 -24.89
N PRO A 549 -14.83 9.33 -25.92
CA PRO A 549 -14.94 10.78 -25.76
C PRO A 549 -16.19 11.23 -24.99
N ASP A 550 -17.18 10.34 -24.80
CA ASP A 550 -18.38 10.59 -24.00
C ASP A 550 -18.21 10.14 -22.52
N GLU A 551 -17.09 9.51 -22.16
CA GLU A 551 -16.73 9.16 -20.76
C GLU A 551 -15.48 9.91 -20.30
N GLU A 552 -15.67 10.86 -19.39
CA GLU A 552 -14.55 11.50 -18.68
C GLU A 552 -13.69 10.44 -17.96
N GLY A 553 -12.37 10.49 -18.20
CA GLY A 553 -11.40 9.52 -17.70
C GLY A 553 -10.92 8.50 -18.73
N ARG A 554 -11.40 8.56 -19.99
CA ARG A 554 -11.00 7.67 -21.10
C ARG A 554 -10.42 8.43 -22.31
N ASP A 555 -9.60 9.44 -22.04
CA ASP A 555 -8.87 10.18 -23.09
C ASP A 555 -7.93 9.24 -23.86
N ALA A 556 -7.84 9.46 -25.18
CA ALA A 556 -7.00 8.63 -26.04
C ALA A 556 -5.50 8.81 -25.76
N PRO A 557 -4.68 7.74 -25.89
CA PRO A 557 -3.23 7.86 -25.86
C PRO A 557 -2.71 8.55 -27.12
N THR A 558 -1.64 9.33 -26.97
CA THR A 558 -0.84 9.87 -28.09
C THR A 558 0.50 9.18 -28.24
N GLY A 559 0.83 8.27 -27.33
CA GLY A 559 2.03 7.43 -27.33
C GLY A 559 2.00 6.41 -26.21
N TYR A 560 3.02 5.56 -26.18
CA TYR A 560 3.21 4.50 -25.20
C TYR A 560 4.65 4.50 -24.70
N ARG A 561 4.86 4.01 -23.48
CA ARG A 561 6.18 3.77 -22.90
C ARG A 561 6.35 2.30 -22.59
N VAL A 562 7.34 1.67 -23.22
CA VAL A 562 7.65 0.25 -23.09
C VAL A 562 8.82 0.05 -22.14
N TYR A 563 8.66 -0.83 -21.17
CA TYR A 563 9.66 -1.14 -20.14
C TYR A 563 10.22 -2.57 -20.31
N GLN A 564 11.49 -2.84 -19.93
CA GLN A 564 12.21 -4.07 -20.33
C GLN A 564 13.04 -4.80 -19.23
N SER A 565 12.51 -5.85 -18.57
CA SER A 565 13.10 -6.44 -17.35
C SER A 565 13.84 -7.77 -17.48
N ALA A 566 14.90 -7.94 -16.70
CA ALA A 566 15.56 -9.23 -16.51
C ALA A 566 14.77 -10.19 -15.59
N ASP A 567 14.15 -9.68 -14.52
CA ASP A 567 13.51 -10.48 -13.45
C ASP A 567 12.01 -10.19 -13.25
N GLY A 568 11.54 -9.06 -13.78
CA GLY A 568 10.19 -8.55 -13.67
C GLY A 568 9.92 -7.66 -12.45
N LEU A 569 10.95 -7.02 -11.83
CA LEU A 569 10.78 -6.36 -10.51
C LEU A 569 11.17 -4.87 -10.31
N GLY A 570 11.98 -4.15 -11.12
CA GLY A 570 12.08 -2.65 -11.01
C GLY A 570 12.53 -1.88 -12.28
N TRP A 571 11.65 -1.08 -12.96
CA TRP A 571 11.58 -0.69 -14.41
C TRP A 571 12.30 0.63 -14.73
N ASP A 572 12.64 0.70 -16.01
CA ASP A 572 13.62 1.57 -16.62
C ASP A 572 12.95 2.91 -16.88
N ASP A 573 13.72 3.84 -17.42
CA ASP A 573 13.20 5.06 -18.03
C ASP A 573 12.26 4.77 -19.20
N GLY A 574 12.18 3.51 -19.64
CA GLY A 574 11.35 3.00 -20.71
C GLY A 574 11.89 3.38 -22.09
N THR A 575 11.14 3.02 -23.11
CA THR A 575 11.36 3.45 -24.50
C THR A 575 10.03 3.95 -25.05
N ASP A 576 10.05 5.15 -25.63
CA ASP A 576 8.85 5.83 -26.13
C ASP A 576 8.50 5.34 -27.53
N GLU A 577 7.25 4.88 -27.69
CA GLU A 577 6.75 4.25 -28.90
C GLU A 577 5.42 4.88 -29.35
N ALA A 578 5.34 5.23 -30.63
CA ALA A 578 4.16 5.87 -31.22
C ALA A 578 3.11 4.86 -31.73
N GLY A 579 3.53 3.62 -32.02
CA GLY A 579 2.64 2.53 -32.46
C GLY A 579 2.28 1.58 -31.33
N THR A 580 1.40 0.61 -31.60
CA THR A 580 1.00 -0.43 -30.62
C THR A 580 1.86 -1.70 -30.69
N SER A 581 3.12 -1.55 -31.09
CA SER A 581 4.09 -2.64 -31.17
C SER A 581 5.52 -2.15 -30.98
N PHE A 582 6.34 -2.90 -30.23
CA PHE A 582 7.76 -2.65 -30.00
C PHE A 582 8.59 -3.87 -30.40
N ARG A 583 9.83 -3.68 -30.85
CA ARG A 583 10.75 -4.78 -31.18
C ARG A 583 12.13 -4.56 -30.58
N THR A 584 12.68 -5.62 -29.98
CA THR A 584 14.04 -5.67 -29.44
C THR A 584 14.72 -6.96 -29.88
N THR A 585 16.05 -7.00 -29.88
CA THR A 585 16.83 -8.20 -30.22
C THR A 585 17.60 -8.67 -28.99
N LEU A 586 17.46 -9.95 -28.64
CA LEU A 586 18.08 -10.56 -27.47
C LEU A 586 18.94 -11.76 -27.88
N ALA A 587 20.05 -12.00 -27.18
CA ALA A 587 20.86 -13.20 -27.41
C ALA A 587 20.04 -14.47 -27.10
N PRO A 588 20.23 -15.59 -27.83
CA PRO A 588 19.49 -16.84 -27.60
C PRO A 588 19.54 -17.32 -26.14
N GLY A 589 18.40 -17.77 -25.62
CA GLY A 589 18.23 -18.21 -24.24
C GLY A 589 18.07 -17.09 -23.19
N THR A 590 18.02 -15.82 -23.62
CA THR A 590 17.81 -14.66 -22.73
C THR A 590 16.34 -14.53 -22.36
N VAL A 591 16.04 -14.37 -21.06
CA VAL A 591 14.72 -13.96 -20.57
C VAL A 591 14.59 -12.44 -20.64
N ARG A 592 13.40 -11.97 -21.02
CA ARG A 592 13.02 -10.56 -20.93
C ARG A 592 11.52 -10.43 -20.66
N TYR A 593 11.18 -9.71 -19.60
CA TYR A 593 9.80 -9.30 -19.31
C TYR A 593 9.54 -7.89 -19.84
N PHE A 594 8.27 -7.55 -20.05
CA PHE A 594 7.83 -6.27 -20.56
C PHE A 594 6.53 -5.79 -19.86
N ARG A 595 6.37 -4.48 -19.79
CA ARG A 595 5.09 -3.78 -19.52
C ARG A 595 4.98 -2.56 -20.43
N VAL A 596 3.76 -2.10 -20.67
CA VAL A 596 3.48 -0.91 -21.47
C VAL A 596 2.60 0.05 -20.67
N ALA A 597 3.02 1.31 -20.51
CA ALA A 597 2.14 2.39 -20.06
C ALA A 597 1.64 3.21 -21.26
N ALA A 598 0.38 3.65 -21.21
CA ALA A 598 -0.18 4.59 -22.18
C ALA A 598 0.02 6.03 -21.67
N HIS A 599 0.27 6.99 -22.57
CA HIS A 599 0.41 8.40 -22.20
C HIS A 599 -0.16 9.38 -23.23
N ASN A 600 -0.51 10.57 -22.75
CA ASN A 600 -0.90 11.72 -23.55
C ASN A 600 -0.47 13.02 -22.84
N ALA A 601 -1.02 14.18 -23.23
CA ALA A 601 -0.71 15.46 -22.59
C ALA A 601 -1.26 15.60 -21.14
N GLY A 602 -2.22 14.76 -20.76
CA GLY A 602 -2.73 14.64 -19.38
C GLY A 602 -1.73 13.95 -18.44
N GLY A 603 -0.98 12.98 -18.96
CA GLY A 603 0.08 12.29 -18.22
C GLY A 603 0.34 10.85 -18.69
N GLU A 604 1.11 10.12 -17.89
CA GLU A 604 1.33 8.67 -18.02
C GLU A 604 0.40 7.89 -17.07
N GLY A 605 -0.32 6.91 -17.62
CA GLY A 605 -1.23 6.04 -16.87
C GLY A 605 -0.52 4.99 -16.01
N PHE A 606 -1.26 3.96 -15.58
CA PHE A 606 -0.62 2.75 -15.06
C PHE A 606 -0.06 1.89 -16.20
N PRO A 607 1.02 1.14 -15.97
CA PRO A 607 1.45 0.11 -16.91
C PRO A 607 0.46 -1.06 -16.95
N SER A 608 0.49 -1.81 -18.06
CA SER A 608 -0.11 -3.13 -18.20
C SER A 608 0.34 -4.12 -17.11
N VAL A 609 -0.29 -5.30 -17.03
CA VAL A 609 0.33 -6.45 -16.34
C VAL A 609 1.61 -6.89 -17.05
N THR A 610 2.48 -7.62 -16.35
CA THR A 610 3.74 -8.16 -16.89
C THR A 610 3.45 -9.26 -17.91
N VAL A 611 4.05 -9.13 -19.10
CA VAL A 611 4.31 -10.24 -20.02
C VAL A 611 5.82 -10.46 -20.13
N GLY A 612 6.26 -11.44 -20.89
CA GLY A 612 7.67 -11.71 -21.17
C GLY A 612 7.89 -12.82 -22.19
N ALA A 613 9.13 -12.97 -22.60
CA ALA A 613 9.57 -14.03 -23.48
C ALA A 613 10.95 -14.54 -23.07
N ARG A 614 11.28 -15.75 -23.50
CA ARG A 614 12.65 -16.25 -23.54
C ARG A 614 13.02 -16.69 -24.94
N THR A 615 14.12 -16.16 -25.46
CA THR A 615 14.52 -16.41 -26.85
C THR A 615 14.91 -17.86 -27.13
N PRO A 616 14.42 -18.47 -28.22
CA PRO A 616 14.85 -19.80 -28.65
C PRO A 616 16.27 -19.78 -29.21
N GLY A 617 16.91 -20.97 -29.27
CA GLY A 617 18.07 -21.22 -30.13
C GLY A 617 17.68 -21.52 -31.60
N GLY A 618 16.40 -21.73 -31.86
CA GLY A 618 15.80 -21.85 -33.19
C GLY A 618 15.04 -20.59 -33.61
N ALA A 619 14.01 -20.74 -34.44
CA ALA A 619 13.25 -19.61 -35.00
C ALA A 619 11.94 -19.27 -34.27
N GLU A 620 11.37 -20.21 -33.50
CA GLU A 620 10.02 -20.13 -32.92
C GLU A 620 10.01 -20.60 -31.46
N SER A 621 9.03 -20.15 -30.68
CA SER A 621 8.79 -20.60 -29.30
C SER A 621 7.88 -21.83 -29.26
N PRO A 622 8.24 -22.90 -28.53
CA PRO A 622 7.38 -24.06 -28.33
C PRO A 622 6.34 -23.89 -27.20
N VAL A 623 6.39 -22.81 -26.42
CA VAL A 623 5.49 -22.57 -25.27
C VAL A 623 4.83 -21.19 -25.36
N LEU A 624 3.52 -21.13 -25.10
CA LEU A 624 2.79 -19.89 -24.83
C LEU A 624 2.28 -19.89 -23.38
N VAL A 625 2.70 -18.92 -22.57
CA VAL A 625 2.16 -18.68 -21.22
C VAL A 625 1.03 -17.66 -21.32
N VAL A 626 -0.19 -18.02 -20.91
CA VAL A 626 -1.33 -17.10 -20.89
C VAL A 626 -1.70 -16.72 -19.45
N ASN A 627 -1.55 -15.44 -19.14
CA ASN A 627 -2.03 -14.85 -17.91
C ASN A 627 -3.55 -14.62 -17.99
N GLY A 628 -4.31 -15.44 -17.27
CA GLY A 628 -5.73 -15.26 -17.03
C GLY A 628 -6.06 -14.68 -15.64
N PHE A 629 -5.07 -14.35 -14.82
CA PHE A 629 -5.25 -13.83 -13.47
C PHE A 629 -5.30 -12.29 -13.46
N GLU A 630 -6.36 -11.72 -14.02
CA GLU A 630 -6.63 -10.28 -14.09
C GLU A 630 -7.39 -9.74 -12.85
N ARG A 631 -7.70 -10.63 -11.90
CA ARG A 631 -8.64 -10.40 -10.80
C ARG A 631 -8.02 -9.66 -9.61
N LEU A 632 -8.73 -8.66 -9.08
CA LEU A 632 -8.37 -7.90 -7.87
C LEU A 632 -9.63 -7.43 -7.11
N ASP A 633 -10.16 -8.26 -6.20
CA ASP A 633 -11.34 -7.92 -5.36
C ASP A 633 -11.12 -8.16 -3.85
N ALA A 634 -12.06 -7.71 -3.01
CA ALA A 634 -11.98 -7.79 -1.55
C ALA A 634 -11.72 -9.21 -1.01
N SER A 635 -12.13 -10.26 -1.72
CA SER A 635 -11.96 -11.64 -1.25
C SER A 635 -10.56 -12.22 -1.51
N GLN A 636 -9.68 -11.50 -2.20
CA GLN A 636 -8.23 -11.79 -2.24
C GLN A 636 -7.49 -11.20 -1.04
N ALA A 637 -8.11 -10.27 -0.30
CA ALA A 637 -7.49 -9.59 0.82
C ALA A 637 -7.20 -10.51 2.00
N CYS A 638 -6.29 -10.04 2.85
CA CYS A 638 -6.01 -10.62 4.16
C CYS A 638 -6.47 -9.63 5.24
N ALA A 639 -6.95 -10.16 6.36
CA ALA A 639 -6.99 -9.39 7.59
C ALA A 639 -5.73 -9.66 8.42
N GLU A 640 -5.29 -8.66 9.18
CA GLU A 640 -4.11 -8.75 10.05
C GLU A 640 -4.54 -8.78 11.52
N PRO A 641 -4.06 -9.72 12.36
CA PRO A 641 -4.42 -9.76 13.78
C PRO A 641 -3.77 -8.60 14.55
N LEU A 642 -4.59 -7.62 14.92
CA LEU A 642 -4.21 -6.40 15.64
C LEU A 642 -4.86 -6.32 17.04
N ASP A 643 -5.15 -7.47 17.66
CA ASP A 643 -5.71 -7.56 19.01
C ASP A 643 -4.84 -6.83 20.07
N ALA A 644 -3.51 -6.77 19.86
CA ALA A 644 -2.59 -6.01 20.71
C ALA A 644 -2.83 -4.48 20.73
N TYR A 645 -3.60 -3.97 19.76
CA TYR A 645 -4.00 -2.57 19.64
C TYR A 645 -5.51 -2.37 19.82
N ASP A 646 -6.23 -3.42 20.26
CA ASP A 646 -7.70 -3.47 20.36
C ASP A 646 -8.42 -3.28 19.02
N LEU A 647 -7.78 -3.74 17.93
CA LEU A 647 -8.32 -3.63 16.57
C LEU A 647 -8.74 -4.99 15.99
N GLN A 648 -8.82 -6.07 16.78
CA GLN A 648 -9.22 -7.41 16.32
C GLN A 648 -8.49 -7.89 15.05
N ALA A 649 -9.12 -7.86 13.87
CA ALA A 649 -8.44 -8.10 12.60
C ALA A 649 -9.07 -7.32 11.42
N PRO A 650 -8.64 -6.08 11.14
CA PRO A 650 -9.14 -5.30 10.01
C PRO A 650 -8.58 -5.80 8.68
N VAL A 651 -9.30 -5.55 7.60
CA VAL A 651 -8.90 -5.90 6.23
C VAL A 651 -7.80 -4.94 5.74
N ARG A 652 -6.68 -5.51 5.27
CA ARG A 652 -5.57 -4.79 4.63
C ARG A 652 -5.65 -5.00 3.12
N LEU A 653 -5.72 -3.94 2.31
CA LEU A 653 -5.67 -4.06 0.84
C LEU A 653 -4.32 -3.61 0.30
N LEU A 654 -3.31 -4.45 0.49
CA LEU A 654 -1.98 -4.26 -0.10
C LEU A 654 -1.94 -5.01 -1.43
N VAL A 655 -1.84 -4.28 -2.54
CA VAL A 655 -1.93 -4.84 -3.90
C VAL A 655 -0.82 -5.87 -4.15
N GLU A 656 0.37 -5.62 -3.59
CA GLU A 656 1.54 -6.51 -3.69
C GLU A 656 1.33 -7.86 -2.96
N THR A 657 0.34 -7.98 -2.07
CA THR A 657 -0.06 -9.26 -1.44
C THR A 657 -1.36 -9.85 -2.00
N MET A 658 -1.91 -9.29 -3.10
CA MET A 658 -3.21 -9.68 -3.68
C MET A 658 -3.11 -10.05 -5.17
N ASN A 659 -2.71 -9.09 -6.01
CA ASN A 659 -2.39 -9.29 -7.43
C ASN A 659 -1.57 -8.08 -7.93
N ASP A 660 -0.25 -8.26 -8.06
CA ASP A 660 0.70 -7.24 -8.54
C ASP A 660 0.89 -7.22 -10.07
N GLY A 661 0.17 -8.11 -10.77
CA GLY A 661 0.31 -8.34 -12.20
C GLY A 661 1.69 -8.88 -12.63
N THR A 662 2.53 -9.42 -11.74
CA THR A 662 3.88 -9.90 -12.09
C THR A 662 3.95 -11.39 -12.45
N TYR A 663 2.91 -12.19 -12.15
CA TYR A 663 3.00 -13.64 -12.01
C TYR A 663 3.51 -14.44 -13.23
N VAL A 664 3.44 -13.90 -14.45
CA VAL A 664 4.13 -14.46 -15.63
C VAL A 664 5.61 -14.73 -15.34
N ARG A 665 6.28 -13.94 -14.48
CA ARG A 665 7.67 -14.18 -14.06
C ARG A 665 7.88 -15.50 -13.31
N ARG A 666 6.88 -15.98 -12.54
CA ARG A 666 6.98 -17.24 -11.77
C ARG A 666 6.91 -18.46 -12.69
N HIS A 667 6.13 -18.38 -13.77
CA HIS A 667 6.08 -19.38 -14.85
C HIS A 667 7.33 -19.29 -15.75
N GLY A 668 7.65 -18.08 -16.22
CA GLY A 668 8.80 -17.80 -17.09
C GLY A 668 10.14 -18.20 -16.50
N ALA A 669 10.36 -18.00 -15.19
CA ALA A 669 11.56 -18.46 -14.50
C ALA A 669 11.68 -20.00 -14.47
N ALA A 670 10.57 -20.72 -14.26
CA ALA A 670 10.55 -22.18 -14.27
C ALA A 670 10.82 -22.76 -15.67
N LEU A 671 10.24 -22.16 -16.72
CA LEU A 671 10.49 -22.51 -18.12
C LEU A 671 11.94 -22.18 -18.53
N ALA A 672 12.47 -21.04 -18.09
CA ALA A 672 13.85 -20.61 -18.35
C ALA A 672 14.88 -21.53 -17.68
N HIS A 673 14.63 -21.97 -16.45
CA HIS A 673 15.44 -22.97 -15.76
C HIS A 673 15.47 -24.30 -16.54
N ALA A 674 14.33 -24.76 -17.05
CA ALA A 674 14.23 -25.92 -17.93
C ALA A 674 14.80 -25.70 -19.35
N GLY A 675 15.60 -24.65 -19.56
CA GLY A 675 16.22 -24.31 -20.86
C GLY A 675 15.22 -24.00 -21.98
N THR A 676 13.92 -23.89 -21.67
CA THR A 676 12.82 -23.86 -22.62
C THR A 676 12.51 -22.41 -23.05
N ALA A 677 12.25 -22.20 -24.34
CA ALA A 677 11.81 -20.90 -24.86
C ALA A 677 10.30 -20.74 -24.64
N PHE A 678 9.86 -19.52 -24.37
CA PHE A 678 8.45 -19.21 -24.16
C PHE A 678 8.09 -17.83 -24.72
N ASP A 679 6.86 -17.71 -25.18
CA ASP A 679 6.14 -16.46 -25.42
C ASP A 679 5.13 -16.27 -24.28
N SER A 680 4.58 -15.08 -24.10
CA SER A 680 3.41 -14.92 -23.21
C SER A 680 2.47 -13.80 -23.60
N ALA A 681 1.24 -13.92 -23.10
CA ALA A 681 0.15 -13.02 -23.38
C ALA A 681 -0.82 -12.90 -22.20
N THR A 682 -1.60 -11.83 -22.17
CA THR A 682 -2.82 -11.73 -21.37
C THR A 682 -3.97 -12.48 -22.06
N ARG A 683 -4.96 -12.94 -21.29
CA ARG A 683 -6.22 -13.45 -21.85
C ARG A 683 -6.89 -12.41 -22.77
N ALA A 684 -6.84 -11.12 -22.40
CA ALA A 684 -7.27 -10.02 -23.25
C ALA A 684 -6.53 -9.94 -24.60
N ALA A 685 -5.23 -10.27 -24.68
CA ALA A 685 -4.47 -10.32 -25.93
C ALA A 685 -4.83 -11.52 -26.84
N VAL A 686 -5.25 -12.65 -26.25
CA VAL A 686 -5.82 -13.76 -27.01
C VAL A 686 -7.17 -13.36 -27.60
N ALA A 687 -8.05 -12.76 -26.80
CA ALA A 687 -9.35 -12.25 -27.26
C ALA A 687 -9.22 -11.15 -28.34
N ALA A 688 -8.22 -10.27 -28.21
CA ALA A 688 -7.89 -9.24 -29.20
C ALA A 688 -7.13 -9.78 -30.43
N ASN A 689 -6.90 -11.09 -30.54
CA ASN A 689 -6.19 -11.76 -31.65
C ASN A 689 -4.75 -11.23 -31.89
N LEU A 690 -4.08 -10.71 -30.86
CA LEU A 690 -2.67 -10.30 -30.93
C LEU A 690 -1.73 -11.53 -30.99
N VAL A 691 -2.20 -12.65 -30.44
CA VAL A 691 -1.64 -14.00 -30.50
C VAL A 691 -2.79 -15.01 -30.67
N THR A 692 -2.51 -16.20 -31.20
CA THR A 692 -3.50 -17.28 -31.35
C THR A 692 -3.04 -18.53 -30.61
N VAL A 693 -3.97 -19.22 -29.94
CA VAL A 693 -3.74 -20.52 -29.32
C VAL A 693 -3.69 -21.59 -30.42
N GLY A 694 -2.48 -22.04 -30.79
CA GLY A 694 -2.25 -22.92 -31.93
C GLY A 694 -0.77 -23.08 -32.27
N ALA A 695 -0.46 -23.52 -33.50
CA ALA A 695 0.90 -23.53 -34.01
C ALA A 695 1.49 -22.09 -34.06
N PRO A 696 2.79 -21.88 -33.75
CA PRO A 696 3.85 -22.90 -33.62
C PRO A 696 3.94 -23.57 -32.23
N TYR A 697 3.13 -23.15 -31.26
CA TYR A 697 3.23 -23.64 -29.88
C TYR A 697 2.94 -25.15 -29.80
N ARG A 698 3.71 -25.84 -28.94
CA ARG A 698 3.51 -27.24 -28.57
C ARG A 698 2.87 -27.39 -27.20
N LEU A 699 3.07 -26.41 -26.31
CA LEU A 699 2.51 -26.34 -24.98
C LEU A 699 1.87 -24.96 -24.76
N VAL A 700 0.69 -24.96 -24.15
CA VAL A 700 0.07 -23.76 -23.57
C VAL A 700 0.05 -23.91 -22.05
N ASP A 701 0.48 -22.87 -21.35
CA ASP A 701 0.52 -22.77 -19.90
C ASP A 701 -0.44 -21.65 -19.48
N TRP A 702 -1.66 -22.02 -19.11
CA TRP A 702 -2.76 -21.10 -18.82
C TRP A 702 -3.00 -21.05 -17.32
N PHE A 703 -2.80 -19.89 -16.69
CA PHE A 703 -3.02 -19.71 -15.25
C PHE A 703 -4.12 -18.70 -14.96
N THR A 704 -4.87 -18.93 -13.87
CA THR A 704 -6.01 -18.08 -13.46
C THR A 704 -5.91 -17.58 -12.02
N GLY A 705 -4.84 -17.95 -11.30
CA GLY A 705 -4.58 -17.53 -9.92
C GLY A 705 -5.66 -17.91 -8.92
N ARG A 706 -5.94 -17.00 -7.97
CA ARG A 706 -6.97 -17.21 -6.96
C ARG A 706 -8.36 -16.97 -7.56
N GLY A 707 -9.11 -18.05 -7.76
CA GLY A 707 -10.52 -18.00 -8.10
C GLY A 707 -11.36 -17.37 -6.99
N GLY A 708 -12.55 -16.86 -7.36
CA GLY A 708 -13.49 -16.29 -6.40
C GLY A 708 -14.36 -17.34 -5.71
N ALA A 709 -15.37 -16.90 -4.97
CA ALA A 709 -16.35 -17.79 -4.35
C ALA A 709 -17.14 -18.65 -5.37
N GLY A 710 -17.24 -18.17 -6.63
CA GLY A 710 -17.72 -18.94 -7.79
C GLY A 710 -16.62 -19.35 -8.78
N GLY A 711 -15.35 -19.21 -8.39
CA GLY A 711 -14.16 -19.41 -9.22
C GLY A 711 -13.98 -18.43 -10.37
N VAL A 712 -13.00 -18.72 -11.22
CA VAL A 712 -12.80 -18.10 -12.54
C VAL A 712 -12.54 -19.24 -13.52
N ARG A 713 -13.25 -19.26 -14.64
CA ARG A 713 -13.09 -20.26 -15.71
C ARG A 713 -12.77 -19.57 -17.04
N PRO A 714 -12.05 -20.22 -17.97
CA PRO A 714 -11.89 -19.68 -19.32
C PRO A 714 -13.27 -19.47 -19.97
N THR A 715 -13.42 -18.43 -20.80
CA THR A 715 -14.68 -18.18 -21.54
C THR A 715 -14.92 -19.28 -22.57
N ARG A 716 -16.08 -19.27 -23.21
CA ARG A 716 -16.44 -20.31 -24.18
C ARG A 716 -15.47 -20.35 -25.37
N GLU A 717 -15.07 -19.18 -25.85
CA GLU A 717 -14.13 -18.98 -26.94
C GLU A 717 -12.74 -19.53 -26.58
N GLU A 718 -12.32 -19.32 -25.33
CA GLU A 718 -11.05 -19.83 -24.80
C GLU A 718 -11.09 -21.35 -24.59
N GLN A 719 -12.21 -21.90 -24.09
CA GLN A 719 -12.41 -23.34 -23.96
C GLN A 719 -12.40 -24.04 -25.32
N ASP A 720 -13.07 -23.49 -26.34
CA ASP A 720 -13.09 -24.07 -27.69
C ASP A 720 -11.72 -23.92 -28.39
N ALA A 721 -10.96 -22.84 -28.13
CA ALA A 721 -9.57 -22.71 -28.59
C ALA A 721 -8.62 -23.72 -27.92
N LEU A 722 -8.67 -23.85 -26.58
CA LEU A 722 -7.88 -24.82 -25.81
C LEU A 722 -8.23 -26.26 -26.18
N ARG A 723 -9.53 -26.57 -26.34
CA ARG A 723 -10.03 -27.87 -26.85
C ARG A 723 -9.50 -28.13 -28.25
N GLY A 724 -9.61 -27.16 -29.17
CA GLY A 724 -9.11 -27.28 -30.54
C GLY A 724 -7.61 -27.56 -30.61
N PHE A 725 -6.82 -26.89 -29.78
CA PHE A 725 -5.38 -27.08 -29.66
C PHE A 725 -5.01 -28.46 -29.10
N VAL A 726 -5.61 -28.86 -27.96
CA VAL A 726 -5.33 -30.16 -27.34
C VAL A 726 -5.77 -31.32 -28.23
N MET A 727 -6.89 -31.20 -28.94
CA MET A 727 -7.37 -32.22 -29.87
C MET A 727 -6.53 -32.31 -31.16
N GLN A 728 -5.72 -31.29 -31.48
CA GLN A 728 -4.69 -31.35 -32.54
C GLN A 728 -3.35 -31.92 -32.05
N GLY A 729 -3.24 -32.29 -30.76
CA GLY A 729 -2.04 -32.86 -30.15
C GLY A 729 -1.24 -31.89 -29.28
N GLY A 730 -1.68 -30.64 -29.13
CA GLY A 730 -1.06 -29.66 -28.25
C GLY A 730 -1.15 -30.04 -26.77
N HIS A 731 -0.13 -29.67 -25.99
CA HIS A 731 -0.09 -29.93 -24.56
C HIS A 731 -0.66 -28.75 -23.75
N LEU A 732 -1.31 -29.01 -22.62
CA LEU A 732 -1.91 -27.96 -21.79
C LEU A 732 -1.51 -28.13 -20.32
N LEU A 733 -0.96 -27.07 -19.71
CA LEU A 733 -1.00 -26.85 -18.27
C LEU A 733 -2.13 -25.85 -17.98
N LEU A 734 -3.07 -26.22 -17.13
CA LEU A 734 -4.12 -25.33 -16.62
C LEU A 734 -4.02 -25.29 -15.09
N SER A 735 -3.82 -24.10 -14.51
CA SER A 735 -3.64 -23.94 -13.06
C SER A 735 -4.41 -22.76 -12.46
N GLY A 736 -4.88 -22.94 -11.23
CA GLY A 736 -5.63 -21.94 -10.47
C GLY A 736 -6.56 -22.59 -9.45
N SER A 737 -7.10 -21.80 -8.52
CA SER A 737 -8.13 -22.28 -7.60
C SER A 737 -9.54 -22.07 -8.13
N HIS A 738 -10.46 -22.95 -7.74
CA HIS A 738 -11.88 -22.94 -8.12
C HIS A 738 -12.20 -23.04 -9.63
N VAL A 739 -11.23 -23.35 -10.49
CA VAL A 739 -11.44 -23.55 -11.94
C VAL A 739 -12.36 -24.75 -12.20
N THR A 740 -12.14 -25.85 -11.47
CA THR A 740 -12.86 -27.12 -11.62
C THR A 740 -14.27 -27.01 -11.09
N SER A 741 -14.44 -26.40 -9.92
CA SER A 741 -15.76 -26.14 -9.35
C SER A 741 -16.57 -25.14 -10.19
N ALA A 742 -15.96 -24.09 -10.75
CA ALA A 742 -16.61 -23.12 -11.64
C ALA A 742 -17.07 -23.72 -12.99
N LEU A 743 -16.31 -24.67 -13.54
CA LEU A 743 -16.71 -25.42 -14.75
C LEU A 743 -17.84 -26.42 -14.45
N ALA A 744 -17.77 -27.12 -13.33
CA ALA A 744 -18.74 -28.17 -12.97
C ALA A 744 -20.16 -27.63 -12.71
N VAL A 745 -20.30 -26.41 -12.16
CA VAL A 745 -21.60 -25.71 -12.00
C VAL A 745 -21.97 -24.88 -13.23
N GLY A 746 -21.22 -25.00 -14.34
CA GLY A 746 -21.38 -24.20 -15.55
C GLY A 746 -22.43 -24.74 -16.53
N SER A 747 -22.34 -24.24 -17.77
CA SER A 747 -23.08 -24.71 -18.93
C SER A 747 -22.77 -26.19 -19.25
N ALA A 748 -23.56 -26.79 -20.13
CA ALA A 748 -23.29 -28.15 -20.61
C ALA A 748 -21.91 -28.25 -21.28
N GLU A 749 -21.43 -27.17 -21.90
CA GLU A 749 -20.14 -27.12 -22.56
C GLU A 749 -18.95 -26.86 -21.62
N ASP A 750 -19.15 -26.10 -20.53
CA ASP A 750 -18.19 -26.02 -19.41
C ASP A 750 -17.97 -27.44 -18.81
N GLN A 751 -19.07 -28.16 -18.57
CA GLN A 751 -19.06 -29.53 -18.07
C GLN A 751 -18.42 -30.50 -19.08
N ALA A 752 -18.67 -30.33 -20.37
CA ALA A 752 -18.04 -31.14 -21.41
C ALA A 752 -16.53 -30.84 -21.56
N PHE A 753 -16.09 -29.59 -21.44
CA PHE A 753 -14.66 -29.26 -21.44
C PHE A 753 -13.93 -29.91 -20.26
N LEU A 754 -14.55 -29.85 -19.07
CA LEU A 754 -14.08 -30.53 -17.86
C LEU A 754 -14.03 -32.06 -18.01
N ALA A 755 -15.06 -32.68 -18.61
CA ALA A 755 -15.15 -34.12 -18.78
C ALA A 755 -14.26 -34.67 -19.92
N ASP A 756 -14.25 -34.03 -21.09
CA ASP A 756 -13.58 -34.54 -22.29
C ASP A 756 -12.07 -34.26 -22.29
N ILE A 757 -11.72 -33.01 -21.94
CA ILE A 757 -10.36 -32.44 -22.14
C ILE A 757 -9.57 -32.49 -20.83
N LEU A 758 -10.10 -31.91 -19.75
CA LEU A 758 -9.41 -31.92 -18.46
C LEU A 758 -9.47 -33.32 -17.81
N ARG A 759 -10.57 -34.05 -18.02
CA ARG A 759 -10.86 -35.38 -17.45
C ARG A 759 -10.75 -35.40 -15.92
N ALA A 760 -11.39 -34.41 -15.31
CA ALA A 760 -11.52 -34.29 -13.86
C ALA A 760 -12.97 -33.97 -13.48
N ALA A 761 -13.25 -33.96 -12.18
CA ALA A 761 -14.48 -33.51 -11.55
C ALA A 761 -14.15 -32.89 -10.18
N PRO A 762 -14.99 -32.02 -9.61
CA PRO A 762 -14.80 -31.53 -8.24
C PRO A 762 -14.94 -32.69 -7.25
N GLY A 763 -13.97 -32.81 -6.34
CA GLY A 763 -14.06 -33.64 -5.15
C GLY A 763 -14.54 -32.84 -3.94
N SER A 764 -14.39 -33.42 -2.75
CA SER A 764 -14.79 -32.80 -1.48
C SER A 764 -13.75 -33.06 -0.38
N GLY A 765 -13.52 -32.06 0.46
CA GLY A 765 -12.57 -32.12 1.59
C GLY A 765 -12.07 -30.72 1.93
N THR A 766 -11.27 -30.61 2.99
CA THR A 766 -10.59 -29.36 3.38
C THR A 766 -9.10 -29.50 3.04
N PRO A 767 -8.62 -28.90 1.93
CA PRO A 767 -7.21 -29.01 1.55
C PRO A 767 -6.28 -28.18 2.47
N PRO A 768 -5.16 -28.73 2.95
CA PRO A 768 -4.07 -27.94 3.53
C PRO A 768 -3.29 -27.15 2.47
N PHE A 769 -2.58 -26.10 2.88
CA PHE A 769 -1.69 -25.27 2.02
C PHE A 769 -0.36 -25.97 1.64
N THR A 770 -0.36 -27.29 1.54
CA THR A 770 0.81 -28.10 1.19
C THR A 770 0.42 -29.25 0.27
N VAL A 771 1.21 -29.46 -0.79
CA VAL A 771 1.00 -30.51 -1.80
C VAL A 771 2.26 -31.36 -2.00
N GLU A 772 2.09 -32.55 -2.54
CA GLU A 772 3.18 -33.46 -2.91
C GLU A 772 2.77 -34.35 -4.09
N GLY A 773 3.75 -34.91 -4.79
CA GLY A 773 3.50 -35.86 -5.87
C GLY A 773 2.87 -37.16 -5.38
N MET A 774 2.12 -37.84 -6.25
CA MET A 774 1.61 -39.18 -5.94
C MET A 774 2.78 -40.18 -5.78
N PRO A 775 2.84 -40.96 -4.69
CA PRO A 775 3.94 -41.91 -4.46
C PRO A 775 4.07 -42.95 -5.59
N GLY A 776 5.26 -43.03 -6.17
CA GLY A 776 5.57 -43.93 -7.30
C GLY A 776 5.22 -43.38 -8.69
N ASP A 777 4.68 -42.16 -8.78
CA ASP A 777 4.39 -41.48 -10.05
C ASP A 777 5.50 -40.47 -10.46
N TRP A 778 5.44 -39.92 -11.66
CA TRP A 778 6.45 -39.01 -12.24
C TRP A 778 6.60 -37.64 -11.54
N LEU A 779 5.80 -37.37 -10.50
CA LEU A 779 5.93 -36.22 -9.61
C LEU A 779 6.41 -36.58 -8.19
N ALA A 780 6.66 -37.85 -7.87
CA ALA A 780 6.96 -38.31 -6.49
C ALA A 780 8.18 -37.65 -5.81
N GLN A 781 9.05 -36.99 -6.59
CA GLN A 781 10.15 -36.13 -6.11
C GLN A 781 9.69 -34.82 -5.45
N LEU A 782 8.49 -34.34 -5.77
CA LEU A 782 7.91 -33.14 -5.17
C LEU A 782 7.34 -33.49 -3.79
N THR A 783 8.06 -33.15 -2.72
CA THR A 783 7.63 -33.40 -1.33
C THR A 783 7.50 -32.08 -0.57
N GLY A 784 6.44 -31.96 0.26
CA GLY A 784 6.25 -30.79 1.13
C GLY A 784 6.14 -29.44 0.41
N VAL A 785 5.58 -29.40 -0.80
CA VAL A 785 5.48 -28.19 -1.61
C VAL A 785 4.50 -27.21 -0.96
N ALA A 786 5.04 -26.15 -0.34
CA ALA A 786 4.26 -25.11 0.30
C ALA A 786 3.58 -24.20 -0.74
N LEU A 787 2.29 -23.96 -0.54
CA LEU A 787 1.53 -22.90 -1.16
C LEU A 787 1.62 -21.62 -0.30
N ASP A 788 1.45 -20.47 -0.92
CA ASP A 788 1.42 -19.18 -0.23
C ASP A 788 0.05 -18.96 0.45
N ASP A 789 0.07 -18.52 1.70
CA ASP A 789 -1.09 -18.18 2.52
C ASP A 789 -1.26 -16.67 2.73
N GLY A 790 -0.42 -15.86 2.07
CA GLY A 790 -0.37 -14.39 2.18
C GLY A 790 0.83 -13.89 2.96
N THR A 791 1.60 -14.79 3.59
CA THR A 791 2.78 -14.45 4.39
C THR A 791 4.11 -14.62 3.66
N ARG A 792 4.13 -15.15 2.42
CA ARG A 792 5.35 -15.67 1.76
C ARG A 792 5.75 -14.95 0.46
N GLY A 793 5.47 -13.64 0.35
CA GLY A 793 5.98 -12.79 -0.73
C GLY A 793 5.31 -12.99 -2.11
N GLY A 794 4.15 -13.64 -2.14
CA GLY A 794 3.19 -13.66 -3.23
C GLY A 794 1.81 -13.22 -2.75
N TYR A 795 0.83 -14.10 -2.85
CA TYR A 795 -0.55 -13.86 -2.43
C TYR A 795 -1.10 -15.14 -1.80
N GLY A 796 -2.01 -15.04 -0.83
CA GLY A 796 -2.66 -16.22 -0.28
C GLY A 796 -3.50 -16.90 -1.36
N VAL A 797 -3.26 -18.18 -1.67
CA VAL A 797 -3.97 -18.89 -2.76
C VAL A 797 -5.46 -19.12 -2.48
N GLY A 798 -5.88 -18.96 -1.23
CA GLY A 798 -7.27 -19.12 -0.78
C GLY A 798 -7.68 -20.59 -0.66
N VAL A 799 -8.99 -20.84 -0.76
CA VAL A 799 -9.49 -22.22 -0.92
C VAL A 799 -9.11 -22.69 -2.33
N THR A 800 -8.68 -23.95 -2.44
CA THR A 800 -8.22 -24.60 -3.66
C THR A 800 -9.15 -25.76 -4.05
N ASP A 801 -9.18 -26.15 -5.32
CA ASP A 801 -10.03 -27.29 -5.73
C ASP A 801 -9.44 -28.61 -5.19
N VAL A 802 -10.30 -29.43 -4.58
CA VAL A 802 -10.07 -30.88 -4.50
C VAL A 802 -10.52 -31.48 -5.81
N LEU A 803 -9.68 -32.30 -6.45
CA LEU A 803 -9.98 -32.95 -7.72
C LEU A 803 -10.40 -34.41 -7.53
N THR A 804 -11.20 -34.91 -8.47
CA THR A 804 -11.49 -36.32 -8.67
C THR A 804 -11.15 -36.66 -10.12
N PRO A 805 -10.26 -37.63 -10.42
CA PRO A 805 -9.99 -38.04 -11.80
C PRO A 805 -11.24 -38.62 -12.47
N ALA A 806 -11.54 -38.19 -13.69
CA ALA A 806 -12.59 -38.78 -14.52
C ALA A 806 -12.02 -39.88 -15.44
N SER A 807 -12.85 -40.44 -16.33
CA SER A 807 -12.42 -41.52 -17.23
C SER A 807 -11.25 -41.09 -18.12
N GLY A 808 -10.11 -41.78 -18.00
CA GLY A 808 -8.90 -41.46 -18.76
C GLY A 808 -8.12 -40.24 -18.25
N GLY A 809 -8.37 -39.82 -17.01
CA GLY A 809 -7.48 -38.98 -16.20
C GLY A 809 -6.93 -39.75 -14.99
N THR A 810 -5.80 -39.31 -14.45
CA THR A 810 -5.10 -39.93 -13.30
C THR A 810 -4.63 -38.82 -12.36
N SER A 811 -4.78 -39.01 -11.04
CA SER A 811 -4.21 -38.07 -10.07
C SER A 811 -2.69 -38.21 -10.01
N VAL A 812 -1.98 -37.09 -10.05
CA VAL A 812 -0.49 -37.03 -10.06
C VAL A 812 0.08 -36.22 -8.90
N LEU A 813 -0.76 -35.40 -8.26
CA LEU A 813 -0.41 -34.50 -7.17
C LEU A 813 -1.54 -34.56 -6.13
N ARG A 814 -1.21 -34.62 -4.84
CA ARG A 814 -2.14 -34.68 -3.72
C ARG A 814 -1.84 -33.60 -2.68
N TYR A 815 -2.81 -33.32 -1.82
CA TYR A 815 -2.57 -32.50 -0.64
C TYR A 815 -1.87 -33.33 0.46
N LEU A 816 -0.79 -32.79 1.02
CA LEU A 816 0.13 -33.48 1.93
C LEU A 816 -0.59 -34.11 3.12
N GLY A 817 -0.30 -35.39 3.38
CA GLY A 817 -0.92 -36.13 4.49
C GLY A 817 -2.38 -36.53 4.27
N THR A 818 -2.91 -36.37 3.05
CA THR A 818 -4.28 -36.77 2.67
C THR A 818 -4.30 -37.56 1.36
N ASP A 819 -5.44 -38.16 1.03
CA ASP A 819 -5.70 -38.78 -0.28
C ASP A 819 -6.45 -37.81 -1.23
N LEU A 820 -6.60 -36.54 -0.85
CA LEU A 820 -7.26 -35.51 -1.66
C LEU A 820 -6.36 -35.12 -2.84
N ALA A 821 -6.83 -35.26 -4.08
CA ALA A 821 -6.04 -34.88 -5.25
C ALA A 821 -6.00 -33.35 -5.43
N ALA A 822 -4.80 -32.83 -5.70
CA ALA A 822 -4.52 -31.43 -6.04
C ALA A 822 -4.19 -31.23 -7.53
N GLY A 823 -3.86 -32.31 -8.26
CA GLY A 823 -3.56 -32.26 -9.69
C GLY A 823 -3.86 -33.56 -10.44
N VAL A 824 -4.34 -33.44 -11.67
CA VAL A 824 -4.76 -34.54 -12.56
C VAL A 824 -4.04 -34.41 -13.90
N MET A 825 -3.39 -35.50 -14.33
CA MET A 825 -2.87 -35.68 -15.69
C MET A 825 -3.91 -36.40 -16.55
N SER A 826 -4.06 -36.01 -17.81
CA SER A 826 -4.91 -36.68 -18.77
C SER A 826 -4.30 -36.64 -20.19
N ALA A 827 -4.84 -37.47 -21.09
CA ALA A 827 -4.42 -37.51 -22.50
C ALA A 827 -5.63 -37.75 -23.43
N PRO A 828 -6.43 -36.71 -23.75
CA PRO A 828 -7.48 -36.79 -24.76
C PRO A 828 -6.94 -36.90 -26.20
N ASN A 829 -5.83 -36.21 -26.51
CA ASN A 829 -4.97 -36.49 -27.67
C ASN A 829 -3.57 -35.97 -27.36
N GLY A 830 -3.42 -34.65 -27.23
CA GLY A 830 -2.32 -34.05 -26.46
C GLY A 830 -2.45 -34.34 -24.96
N ARG A 831 -1.39 -34.06 -24.20
CA ARG A 831 -1.38 -34.25 -22.73
C ARG A 831 -1.84 -33.00 -21.99
N VAL A 832 -2.66 -33.18 -20.97
CA VAL A 832 -3.20 -32.12 -20.12
C VAL A 832 -2.78 -32.35 -18.67
N LEU A 833 -2.26 -31.32 -18.00
CA LEU A 833 -2.07 -31.26 -16.56
C LEU A 833 -2.99 -30.18 -16.00
N LEU A 834 -4.00 -30.60 -15.26
CA LEU A 834 -4.84 -29.72 -14.45
C LEU A 834 -4.27 -29.64 -13.03
N LEU A 835 -4.05 -28.44 -12.52
CA LEU A 835 -3.76 -28.18 -11.11
C LEU A 835 -4.94 -27.42 -10.50
N GLY A 836 -5.52 -27.96 -9.42
CA GLY A 836 -6.55 -27.29 -8.61
C GLY A 836 -5.98 -26.22 -7.67
N VAL A 837 -4.67 -25.99 -7.76
CA VAL A 837 -3.88 -24.99 -7.05
C VAL A 837 -3.21 -24.06 -8.07
N PRO A 838 -3.00 -22.77 -7.77
CA PRO A 838 -2.22 -21.88 -8.64
C PRO A 838 -0.73 -22.29 -8.66
N PHE A 839 -0.13 -22.41 -9.85
CA PHE A 839 1.29 -22.75 -9.99
C PHE A 839 2.20 -21.61 -9.50
N GLU A 840 1.84 -20.39 -9.83
CA GLU A 840 2.45 -19.16 -9.34
C GLU A 840 2.31 -19.00 -7.82
N GLY A 841 1.31 -19.66 -7.22
CA GLY A 841 1.05 -19.71 -5.78
C GLY A 841 1.96 -20.68 -5.00
N ILE A 842 2.75 -21.52 -5.68
CA ILE A 842 3.80 -22.33 -5.04
C ILE A 842 4.95 -21.40 -4.61
N VAL A 843 5.38 -21.50 -3.35
CA VAL A 843 6.35 -20.57 -2.74
C VAL A 843 7.76 -20.76 -3.29
N SER A 844 8.28 -21.99 -3.24
CA SER A 844 9.69 -22.28 -3.57
C SER A 844 9.96 -22.21 -5.09
N PRO A 845 10.97 -21.43 -5.54
CA PRO A 845 11.43 -21.45 -6.93
C PRO A 845 11.87 -22.85 -7.40
N VAL A 846 12.53 -23.61 -6.51
CA VAL A 846 13.00 -24.99 -6.78
C VAL A 846 11.82 -25.91 -7.06
N GLN A 847 10.74 -25.83 -6.27
CA GLN A 847 9.57 -26.68 -6.45
C GLN A 847 8.76 -26.30 -7.71
N ARG A 848 8.63 -24.99 -8.02
CA ARG A 848 8.05 -24.53 -9.30
C ARG A 848 8.85 -25.06 -10.50
N ALA A 849 10.16 -24.90 -10.48
CA ALA A 849 11.06 -25.38 -11.51
C ALA A 849 11.00 -26.90 -11.68
N GLY A 850 10.95 -27.66 -10.57
CA GLY A 850 10.81 -29.11 -10.57
C GLY A 850 9.50 -29.58 -11.21
N LEU A 851 8.36 -29.01 -10.82
CA LEU A 851 7.04 -29.35 -11.36
C LEU A 851 6.97 -29.05 -12.88
N MET A 852 7.36 -27.84 -13.29
CA MET A 852 7.36 -27.42 -14.69
C MET A 852 8.26 -28.32 -15.55
N SER A 853 9.50 -28.57 -15.11
CA SER A 853 10.44 -29.44 -15.84
C SER A 853 9.92 -30.87 -15.98
N SER A 854 9.27 -31.38 -14.93
CA SER A 854 8.67 -32.72 -14.94
C SER A 854 7.53 -32.83 -15.95
N PHE A 855 6.70 -31.77 -16.09
CA PHE A 855 5.64 -31.75 -17.09
C PHE A 855 6.18 -31.56 -18.52
N LEU A 856 7.24 -30.77 -18.72
CA LEU A 856 7.94 -30.64 -20.00
C LEU A 856 8.53 -31.97 -20.49
N VAL A 857 9.01 -32.83 -19.58
CA VAL A 857 9.43 -34.21 -19.89
C VAL A 857 8.24 -35.07 -20.33
N GLN A 858 7.10 -35.02 -19.61
CA GLN A 858 5.90 -35.75 -20.03
C GLN A 858 5.40 -35.30 -21.41
N ALA A 859 5.38 -33.99 -21.67
CA ALA A 859 5.01 -33.41 -22.96
C ALA A 859 6.04 -33.65 -24.09
N GLY A 860 7.21 -34.22 -23.79
CA GLY A 860 8.28 -34.41 -24.79
C GLY A 860 8.79 -33.08 -25.37
N LEU A 861 8.76 -32.00 -24.59
CA LEU A 861 9.49 -30.76 -24.86
C LEU A 861 10.91 -30.84 -24.27
N LEU A 862 11.12 -31.69 -23.27
CA LEU A 862 12.40 -31.92 -22.59
C LEU A 862 12.71 -33.43 -22.52
N THR A 863 13.98 -33.82 -22.52
CA THR A 863 14.42 -35.23 -22.53
C THR A 863 14.77 -35.79 -21.15
N GLU A 864 15.28 -34.94 -20.25
CA GLU A 864 15.70 -35.29 -18.90
C GLU A 864 15.51 -34.08 -17.97
N LEU A 865 15.41 -34.31 -16.66
CA LEU A 865 15.25 -33.21 -15.71
C LEU A 865 16.54 -32.39 -15.56
N PRO A 866 16.47 -31.05 -15.47
CA PRO A 866 17.63 -30.24 -15.12
C PRO A 866 18.03 -30.50 -13.65
N PRO A 867 19.29 -30.23 -13.27
CA PRO A 867 19.65 -30.15 -11.86
C PRO A 867 18.83 -29.03 -11.19
N PRO A 868 18.38 -29.17 -9.93
CA PRO A 868 17.57 -28.15 -9.27
C PRO A 868 18.29 -26.79 -9.24
N PRO A 869 17.57 -25.66 -9.33
CA PRO A 869 18.19 -24.35 -9.19
C PRO A 869 18.70 -24.14 -7.76
N ALA A 870 19.55 -23.13 -7.57
CA ALA A 870 19.84 -22.63 -6.23
C ALA A 870 18.54 -22.12 -5.57
N GLU A 871 18.46 -22.18 -4.24
CA GLU A 871 17.42 -21.47 -3.51
C GLU A 871 17.69 -19.96 -3.56
N GLU A 872 16.74 -19.20 -4.09
CA GLU A 872 16.70 -17.74 -3.99
C GLU A 872 16.06 -17.35 -2.65
N SER A 873 16.45 -16.18 -2.12
CA SER A 873 15.76 -15.55 -1.00
C SER A 873 14.29 -15.30 -1.36
N GLY A 874 13.38 -15.75 -0.49
CA GLY A 874 11.98 -15.32 -0.59
C GLY A 874 11.86 -13.84 -0.22
N ALA A 875 11.18 -13.05 -1.04
CA ALA A 875 10.79 -11.70 -0.65
C ALA A 875 9.88 -11.75 0.60
N ALA A 876 10.09 -10.83 1.54
CA ALA A 876 9.23 -10.70 2.71
C ALA A 876 7.82 -10.25 2.27
N SER A 877 6.77 -10.79 2.91
CA SER A 877 5.42 -10.23 2.74
C SER A 877 5.30 -8.91 3.50
N LEU A 878 4.50 -7.98 2.95
CA LEU A 878 4.10 -6.76 3.67
C LEU A 878 3.15 -7.05 4.84
N LEU A 879 2.60 -8.28 4.93
CA LEU A 879 1.72 -8.72 6.01
C LEU A 879 2.36 -9.86 6.82
N PRO A 880 2.45 -9.75 8.17
CA PRO A 880 3.02 -10.79 9.01
C PRO A 880 2.09 -12.00 9.19
N ALA A 881 0.79 -11.85 8.89
CA ALA A 881 -0.22 -12.90 8.98
C ALA A 881 -1.40 -12.59 8.04
N CYS A 882 -2.10 -13.64 7.62
CA CYS A 882 -3.37 -13.57 6.90
C CYS A 882 -4.43 -14.34 7.68
N VAL A 883 -5.42 -13.64 8.25
CA VAL A 883 -6.52 -14.25 9.01
C VAL A 883 -7.88 -13.83 8.45
N ALA A 884 -8.95 -14.46 8.95
CA ALA A 884 -10.32 -14.03 8.68
C ALA A 884 -10.58 -12.64 9.31
N ALA A 885 -11.28 -11.79 8.58
CA ALA A 885 -11.64 -10.45 9.03
C ALA A 885 -12.52 -10.49 10.29
N ARG A 886 -12.20 -9.62 11.26
CA ARG A 886 -12.96 -9.39 12.49
C ARG A 886 -13.02 -7.89 12.75
N GLY A 887 -14.18 -7.38 13.14
CA GLY A 887 -14.36 -5.98 13.49
C GLY A 887 -15.68 -5.79 14.23
N VAL A 888 -15.86 -4.61 14.81
CA VAL A 888 -17.00 -4.31 15.68
C VAL A 888 -18.16 -3.73 14.85
N ASP A 889 -19.39 -4.10 15.20
CA ASP A 889 -20.58 -3.31 14.84
C ASP A 889 -20.63 -2.09 15.79
N PRO A 890 -20.42 -0.86 15.29
CA PRO A 890 -20.36 0.35 16.12
C PRO A 890 -21.72 0.75 16.68
N HIS A 891 -22.82 0.31 16.04
CA HIS A 891 -24.19 0.70 16.34
C HIS A 891 -25.05 -0.55 16.54
N PRO A 892 -24.67 -1.44 17.49
CA PRO A 892 -25.36 -2.71 17.67
C PRO A 892 -26.83 -2.46 18.03
N PRO A 893 -27.77 -3.31 17.58
CA PRO A 893 -29.16 -3.21 17.99
C PRO A 893 -29.23 -3.29 19.52
N PRO A 894 -30.08 -2.47 20.18
CA PRO A 894 -30.20 -2.50 21.63
C PRO A 894 -30.55 -3.92 22.08
N GLU A 895 -29.80 -4.44 23.06
CA GLU A 895 -30.13 -5.72 23.67
C GLU A 895 -31.57 -5.68 24.19
N PRO A 896 -32.39 -6.72 23.95
CA PRO A 896 -33.76 -6.74 24.43
C PRO A 896 -33.74 -6.66 25.96
N GLU A 897 -34.42 -5.65 26.51
CA GLU A 897 -34.49 -5.46 27.96
C GLU A 897 -34.96 -6.75 28.65
N PRO A 898 -34.30 -7.22 29.72
CA PRO A 898 -34.76 -8.38 30.46
C PRO A 898 -36.16 -8.10 31.03
N GLU A 899 -37.10 -9.05 30.88
CA GLU A 899 -38.51 -8.84 31.20
C GLU A 899 -38.70 -8.23 32.61
N PRO A 900 -39.30 -7.03 32.73
CA PRO A 900 -39.43 -6.36 34.02
C PRO A 900 -40.46 -7.03 34.93
N GLU A 901 -40.16 -7.10 36.23
CA GLU A 901 -41.18 -7.42 37.23
C GLU A 901 -42.27 -6.32 37.27
N PRO A 902 -43.55 -6.66 37.47
CA PRO A 902 -44.66 -5.73 37.27
C PRO A 902 -44.68 -4.53 38.24
N GLU A 903 -44.99 -3.36 37.68
CA GLU A 903 -44.84 -2.02 38.31
C GLU A 903 -45.72 -1.75 39.56
N PRO A 904 -45.49 -0.57 40.19
CA PRO A 904 -46.59 0.41 40.27
C PRO A 904 -46.32 1.75 39.55
N HIS A 905 -47.19 2.02 38.58
CA HIS A 905 -47.26 3.15 37.65
C HIS A 905 -47.46 4.55 38.31
N VAL A 906 -46.69 5.56 37.88
CA VAL A 906 -47.00 7.01 38.06
C VAL A 906 -46.54 7.81 36.83
N VAL A 907 -47.45 8.60 36.23
CA VAL A 907 -47.15 9.46 35.06
C VAL A 907 -46.99 10.93 35.48
N GLY A 908 -45.95 11.61 34.98
CA GLY A 908 -45.50 12.92 35.45
C GLY A 908 -45.06 13.92 34.38
N VAL A 909 -45.89 14.16 33.36
CA VAL A 909 -45.74 15.19 32.30
C VAL A 909 -44.74 14.84 31.17
N LEU A 910 -45.08 15.29 29.94
CA LEU A 910 -44.30 15.12 28.71
C LEU A 910 -43.24 16.21 28.51
N PRO A 911 -42.08 15.92 27.90
CA PRO A 911 -41.13 16.94 27.47
C PRO A 911 -41.66 17.74 26.26
N GLN A 912 -41.13 18.96 26.08
CA GLN A 912 -41.22 19.72 24.83
C GLN A 912 -39.93 19.57 24.01
N PHE A 913 -39.99 20.03 22.76
CA PHE A 913 -38.93 20.07 21.74
C PHE A 913 -38.72 18.81 20.88
N TYR A 914 -38.39 19.05 19.61
CA TYR A 914 -38.06 18.08 18.56
C TYR A 914 -36.54 18.08 18.32
N PRO A 915 -35.95 17.01 17.76
CA PRO A 915 -34.50 16.83 17.71
C PRO A 915 -33.79 17.74 16.70
N LEU A 916 -32.52 18.02 16.98
CA LEU A 916 -31.54 18.44 15.98
C LEU A 916 -31.24 17.27 15.03
N GLY A 917 -30.95 17.55 13.75
CA GLY A 917 -30.62 16.50 12.78
C GLY A 917 -29.15 16.07 12.89
N ASP A 918 -28.87 14.78 12.66
CA ASP A 918 -27.51 14.22 12.60
C ASP A 918 -26.61 15.03 11.65
N SER A 919 -25.64 15.76 12.22
CA SER A 919 -24.77 16.68 11.47
C SER A 919 -23.62 16.00 10.74
N GLY A 920 -23.30 14.76 11.09
CA GLY A 920 -22.50 13.87 10.24
C GLY A 920 -21.02 13.71 10.57
N CYS A 921 -20.54 14.18 11.73
CA CYS A 921 -19.36 13.62 12.39
C CYS A 921 -19.75 13.13 13.79
N GLY A 922 -19.13 12.05 14.26
CA GLY A 922 -19.36 11.43 15.59
C GLY A 922 -18.93 12.26 16.81
N CYS A 923 -19.01 13.59 16.76
CA CYS A 923 -18.60 14.52 17.82
C CYS A 923 -19.84 15.11 18.53
N GLY A 924 -20.81 14.25 18.85
CA GLY A 924 -22.08 14.63 19.47
C GLY A 924 -21.91 14.91 20.97
N ALA A 925 -22.02 16.18 21.37
CA ALA A 925 -21.80 16.58 22.76
C ALA A 925 -22.80 15.93 23.74
N GLY A 926 -22.27 15.21 24.75
CA GLY A 926 -23.06 14.63 25.83
C GLY A 926 -23.75 15.72 26.67
N GLY A 927 -25.05 15.94 26.41
CA GLY A 927 -25.82 17.02 27.02
C GLY A 927 -26.08 16.85 28.52
N GLY A 928 -25.10 17.21 29.36
CA GLY A 928 -25.19 17.14 30.82
C GLY A 928 -26.24 18.08 31.42
N THR A 929 -27.49 17.65 31.52
CA THR A 929 -28.56 18.39 32.21
C THR A 929 -28.38 18.33 33.73
N GLY A 930 -27.64 19.28 34.28
CA GLY A 930 -27.48 19.43 35.74
C GLY A 930 -28.78 19.83 36.44
N THR A 931 -29.46 18.87 37.08
CA THR A 931 -30.62 19.14 37.94
C THR A 931 -30.21 19.20 39.42
N ALA A 932 -30.04 20.43 39.92
CA ALA A 932 -30.08 20.66 41.35
C ALA A 932 -31.50 20.42 41.91
N VAL A 933 -31.59 20.29 43.25
CA VAL A 933 -32.82 20.05 44.04
C VAL A 933 -33.28 18.58 44.10
N TRP A 934 -32.71 17.85 45.05
CA TRP A 934 -33.51 17.34 46.18
C TRP A 934 -32.76 17.56 47.50
N LEU A 935 -33.31 18.43 48.36
CA LEU A 935 -32.97 18.53 49.78
C LEU A 935 -33.79 17.48 50.55
N LEU A 936 -33.31 17.09 51.74
CA LEU A 936 -33.96 16.16 52.69
C LEU A 936 -33.93 14.66 52.32
N LEU A 937 -32.81 14.02 52.63
CA LEU A 937 -32.84 12.77 53.41
C LEU A 937 -31.70 12.78 54.43
N GLY A 938 -32.00 13.27 55.63
CA GLY A 938 -31.00 13.55 56.66
C GLY A 938 -30.75 12.39 57.63
N VAL A 939 -29.57 12.44 58.24
CA VAL A 939 -29.31 11.93 59.61
C VAL A 939 -29.72 10.47 59.86
N ILE A 940 -28.98 9.53 59.26
CA ILE A 940 -28.95 8.14 59.73
C ILE A 940 -27.72 7.97 60.65
N VAL A 941 -27.95 7.42 61.85
CA VAL A 941 -26.95 7.11 62.93
C VAL A 941 -26.21 8.27 63.64
N GLN A 942 -26.75 9.49 63.67
CA GLN A 942 -26.54 10.36 64.85
C GLN A 942 -27.75 10.23 65.79
N LEU A 943 -27.49 9.94 67.07
CA LEU A 943 -28.46 9.95 68.19
C LEU A 943 -29.60 8.90 68.22
N GLN A 944 -29.33 7.60 68.06
CA GLN A 944 -30.17 6.59 68.76
C GLN A 944 -29.52 5.27 69.24
N ARG A 945 -28.19 5.22 69.43
CA ARG A 945 -27.53 4.19 70.27
C ARG A 945 -26.77 4.79 71.48
N ALA A 946 -27.37 5.82 72.10
CA ALA A 946 -26.84 6.41 73.34
C ALA A 946 -27.93 7.04 74.22
N ARG A 947 -28.79 6.22 74.87
CA ARG A 947 -29.47 6.61 76.14
C ARG A 947 -30.10 5.41 76.85
N ARG A 948 -29.95 5.39 78.20
CA ARG A 948 -30.35 4.32 79.16
C ARG A 948 -29.48 3.05 79.01
N ARG A 949 -28.66 2.62 79.98
CA ARG A 949 -28.29 3.11 81.33
C ARG A 949 -26.76 2.84 81.49
N GLY A 950 -25.99 3.42 82.42
CA GLY A 950 -26.27 4.42 83.45
C GLY A 950 -24.98 4.79 84.21
N ASP A 951 -25.07 5.87 84.99
CA ASP A 951 -24.47 6.11 86.31
C ASP A 951 -22.94 6.06 86.57
N VAL A 952 -22.43 7.27 86.87
CA VAL A 952 -21.69 7.66 88.10
C VAL A 952 -20.31 7.02 88.43
N ALA A 953 -19.31 7.92 88.48
CA ALA A 953 -18.07 7.91 89.28
C ALA A 953 -16.94 6.90 88.97
N GLY A 954 -15.75 7.46 88.68
CA GLY A 954 -14.78 7.63 89.76
C GLY A 954 -13.32 7.27 89.47
N ARG A 955 -12.47 8.32 89.45
CA ARG A 955 -10.99 8.33 89.34
C ARG A 955 -10.42 8.13 87.93
#